data_AF-A0AAV6U8K8-F1
#
_entry.id   AF-A0AAV6U8K8-F1
#
_cell.length_a   1.000
_cell.length_b   1.000
_cell.length_c   1.000
_cell.angle_alpha   90.00
_cell.angle_beta   90.00
_cell.angle_gamma   90.00
#
_symmetry.space_group_name_H-M   'P 1'
#
loop_
_entity.id
_entity.type
_entity.pdbx_description
1 polymer ?
#
loop_
_entity_poly.entity_id
_entity_poly.type
_entity_poly.pdbx_seq_one_letter_code
_entity_poly.pdbx_strand_id
1 'polypeptide(L)'
;MSEQDVSRPLKDALFQTLTAILSPIQNVRINAENQITLLEVTDEFCVHLTELMLDGGAPLAVRQLASVLLKQYVESHWCCNSEKFKPPEATPEAKAAVRAMLPMGLQESISKLRSSVAYAISAVAVWDWPENWPELFNILLQSLVSENSFAVHGAMRVLIEISNDVSDSQMPQFAPVILPEMLKIFRQDQKYGIRTRGRAVEIFSTCVEMIGAMAPYNKSAPKNLLFPILTPFTESLVSGLQTPDGHTSDSGLKKDILNALKHLVRCFAKQMVPWMPHILEHVWNALTSSATIYISTVVNVSEEEDNPVDSDGEVLGFENFVFSIFDFILALTESNRYRNYIKEGMTNLLYFILLYTQITEEQIKTWSNNPDQFVEDEDDESFAYSVRISAQDLLLLLAQEFEDETAVSLCAAVTRHIHEADKNTNPHWWKIHESCMLALGGVKDLVVTGIRENNLQFDLPGFFHSVVLEDLNTAVSPFLYGRCLWFSSRYADMMNEDLIKRFLQATVNGLQPTQPSTVRVSAVRAVLGFCDHLKSTKQSVGLLSPFLGPMAEALISLAIQFSSEVLALALEGIANLISIDENFTAQLESKISPIAIAVFLKHNSDPILLTVAEEIFKQLSRTPGARAAMQQRLVPTLVSILQAPNNKVPLGLQAASLDILQAIVRSSPSPISPPLITQAFPAAVHCVLHADDNSILQNGGECLRGYVSVAMEQVSAWRDESGHSGLDYIFNVAQRLLDPRTPESASPFVGRLTSLLIKRAGVVIGDRSELLLRAVLSKMQQVEALSVNQLTSLLIKMSRDRRQGRAAPPSCVEQDAASGGPQCQPESASPFVGQLTSLLIKMSSDRRQGRAAPPSCVEQDAASGGPQCQPESASPFVGQLTSLLIKMSRDRRQGRAAPPSCVEQDAASGGPQCQPESASPFVGQLTSLLIKMSRDRRQGRAAPPSCVEQDAASGGPQCQPVVIGDRGELLLRAVLSKMQQVEALSVNQSLLLVFAHLINHQICPILDFLSGVPGPTGQPALEFVLNVWCQCHPLFYGAYEKKVSAYSLSLVLQHGLKENDQRLQNIQVRGDQIFNHTEGPRTRSKALQLPDQWTQIPLFVKIFKLLLQELANICNQGLESQEEEYESSDEDFVDGGDSAESSGLVESSSSGISFGGGFSDYELEQDEMEEDPDIVNDPVHSLQLRPYLRDYLQQLTQLPYFYGGFFEHLTPLEKTALKELGLAAHA
;
A
#
# COMPACT_ATOMS: atom_id res chain seq x y z
N MET A 1 -43.63 -38.68 -29.91
CA MET A 1 -43.58 -38.19 -28.53
C MET A 1 -43.43 -36.69 -28.62
N SER A 2 -44.28 -35.93 -27.94
CA SER A 2 -44.11 -34.48 -27.78
C SER A 2 -43.03 -34.20 -26.72
N GLU A 3 -42.53 -32.97 -26.63
CA GLU A 3 -41.54 -32.59 -25.59
C GLU A 3 -42.09 -32.87 -24.17
N GLN A 4 -43.40 -32.68 -23.98
CA GLN A 4 -44.13 -33.01 -22.75
C GLN A 4 -44.12 -34.51 -22.36
N ASP A 5 -43.85 -35.43 -23.30
CA ASP A 5 -43.67 -36.86 -23.01
C ASP A 5 -42.26 -37.18 -22.45
N VAL A 6 -41.27 -36.31 -22.70
CA VAL A 6 -39.85 -36.52 -22.36
C VAL A 6 -39.47 -35.79 -21.07
N SER A 7 -40.05 -34.61 -20.84
CA SER A 7 -39.87 -33.79 -19.63
C SER A 7 -40.16 -34.56 -18.33
N ARG A 8 -41.27 -35.29 -18.25
CA ARG A 8 -41.66 -36.04 -17.04
C ARG A 8 -40.63 -37.10 -16.61
N PRO A 9 -40.16 -38.01 -17.50
CA PRO A 9 -39.03 -38.90 -17.20
C PRO A 9 -37.78 -38.23 -16.64
N LEU A 10 -37.42 -37.02 -17.11
CA LEU A 10 -36.23 -36.31 -16.62
C LEU A 10 -36.44 -35.77 -15.21
N LYS A 11 -37.62 -35.22 -14.91
CA LYS A 11 -38.01 -34.81 -13.56
C LYS A 11 -38.01 -35.97 -12.57
N ASP A 12 -38.58 -37.11 -12.95
CA ASP A 12 -38.59 -38.33 -12.12
C ASP A 12 -37.18 -38.87 -11.87
N ALA A 13 -36.29 -38.82 -12.89
CA ALA A 13 -34.89 -39.18 -12.76
C ALA A 13 -34.12 -38.21 -11.84
N LEU A 14 -34.37 -36.90 -11.92
CA LEU A 14 -33.78 -35.91 -11.01
C LEU A 14 -34.22 -36.17 -9.56
N PHE A 15 -35.52 -36.38 -9.31
CA PHE A 15 -36.02 -36.67 -7.96
C PHE A 15 -35.37 -37.93 -7.35
N GLN A 16 -35.21 -39.00 -8.14
CA GLN A 16 -34.50 -40.21 -7.72
C GLN A 16 -33.01 -39.94 -7.47
N THR A 17 -32.36 -39.14 -8.31
CA THR A 17 -30.94 -38.76 -8.16
C THR A 17 -30.72 -37.95 -6.88
N LEU A 18 -31.54 -36.93 -6.60
CA LEU A 18 -31.47 -36.14 -5.37
C LEU A 18 -31.70 -37.01 -4.12
N THR A 19 -32.66 -37.93 -4.18
CA THR A 19 -32.92 -38.90 -3.10
C THR A 19 -31.72 -39.84 -2.87
N ALA A 20 -30.99 -40.20 -3.94
CA ALA A 20 -29.80 -41.03 -3.86
C ALA A 20 -28.54 -40.27 -3.34
N ILE A 21 -28.39 -38.98 -3.64
CA ILE A 21 -27.35 -38.11 -3.04
C ILE A 21 -27.53 -37.99 -1.51
N LEU A 22 -28.77 -38.08 -1.02
CA LEU A 22 -29.10 -38.08 0.41
C LEU A 22 -28.98 -39.46 1.09
N SER A 23 -28.49 -40.49 0.38
CA SER A 23 -28.33 -41.84 0.93
C SER A 23 -27.14 -41.93 1.90
N PRO A 24 -27.24 -42.69 3.02
CA PRO A 24 -26.08 -43.01 3.85
C PRO A 24 -25.10 -43.98 3.16
N ILE A 25 -25.47 -44.56 2.00
CA ILE A 25 -24.61 -45.52 1.28
C ILE A 25 -23.72 -44.76 0.30
N GLN A 26 -22.42 -44.70 0.59
CA GLN A 26 -21.42 -43.97 -0.20
C GLN A 26 -21.44 -44.32 -1.71
N ASN A 27 -21.59 -45.60 -2.07
CA ASN A 27 -21.66 -46.01 -3.48
C ASN A 27 -22.93 -45.54 -4.20
N VAL A 28 -24.06 -45.38 -3.48
CA VAL A 28 -25.30 -44.82 -4.03
C VAL A 28 -25.12 -43.32 -4.26
N ARG A 29 -24.50 -42.63 -3.28
CA ARG A 29 -24.13 -41.22 -3.41
C ARG A 29 -23.21 -40.94 -4.59
N ILE A 30 -22.07 -41.62 -4.70
CA ILE A 30 -21.10 -41.40 -5.78
C ILE A 30 -21.75 -41.63 -7.15
N ASN A 31 -22.59 -42.64 -7.30
CA ASN A 31 -23.31 -42.88 -8.55
C ASN A 31 -24.28 -41.73 -8.88
N ALA A 32 -24.99 -41.20 -7.87
CA ALA A 32 -25.93 -40.10 -8.04
C ALA A 32 -25.23 -38.74 -8.26
N GLU A 33 -24.09 -38.51 -7.61
CA GLU A 33 -23.19 -37.36 -7.82
C GLU A 33 -22.62 -37.37 -9.25
N ASN A 34 -22.31 -38.54 -9.82
CA ASN A 34 -21.98 -38.65 -11.25
C ASN A 34 -23.21 -38.39 -12.14
N GLN A 35 -24.37 -39.00 -11.83
CA GLN A 35 -25.60 -38.81 -12.61
C GLN A 35 -26.05 -37.34 -12.65
N ILE A 36 -25.91 -36.58 -11.57
CA ILE A 36 -26.38 -35.19 -11.56
C ILE A 36 -25.53 -34.27 -12.44
N THR A 37 -24.24 -34.56 -12.66
CA THR A 37 -23.42 -33.84 -13.67
C THR A 37 -23.85 -34.12 -15.12
N LEU A 38 -24.60 -35.20 -15.36
CA LEU A 38 -25.22 -35.48 -16.67
C LEU A 38 -26.60 -34.82 -16.81
N LEU A 39 -27.27 -34.53 -15.70
CA LEU A 39 -28.53 -33.78 -15.66
C LEU A 39 -28.27 -32.26 -15.72
N GLU A 40 -27.17 -31.78 -15.13
CA GLU A 40 -26.70 -30.38 -15.10
C GLU A 40 -26.62 -29.74 -16.50
N VAL A 41 -26.40 -30.54 -17.54
CA VAL A 41 -26.32 -30.10 -18.96
C VAL A 41 -27.63 -30.26 -19.74
N THR A 42 -28.78 -30.46 -19.07
CA THR A 42 -30.11 -30.55 -19.72
C THR A 42 -30.90 -29.26 -19.59
N ASP A 43 -31.61 -28.86 -20.65
CA ASP A 43 -32.26 -27.54 -20.77
C ASP A 43 -33.30 -27.28 -19.67
N GLU A 44 -34.04 -28.31 -19.22
CA GLU A 44 -35.05 -28.20 -18.16
C GLU A 44 -34.50 -28.43 -16.74
N PHE A 45 -33.18 -28.60 -16.54
CA PHE A 45 -32.60 -28.93 -15.23
C PHE A 45 -32.96 -27.93 -14.12
N CYS A 46 -32.80 -26.63 -14.39
CA CYS A 46 -33.17 -25.58 -13.44
C CYS A 46 -34.69 -25.42 -13.26
N VAL A 47 -35.47 -25.76 -14.31
CA VAL A 47 -36.93 -25.79 -14.25
C VAL A 47 -37.35 -26.87 -13.25
N HIS A 48 -36.87 -28.12 -13.41
CA HIS A 48 -37.19 -29.22 -12.50
C HIS A 48 -36.63 -29.02 -11.08
N LEU A 49 -35.44 -28.45 -10.92
CA LEU A 49 -34.93 -28.06 -9.59
C LEU A 49 -35.86 -27.03 -8.91
N THR A 50 -36.37 -26.05 -9.67
CA THR A 50 -37.34 -25.06 -9.16
C THR A 50 -38.66 -25.72 -8.80
N GLU A 51 -39.20 -26.59 -9.66
CA GLU A 51 -40.41 -27.35 -9.37
C GLU A 51 -40.27 -28.22 -8.11
N LEU A 52 -39.17 -28.97 -7.97
CA LEU A 52 -38.93 -29.83 -6.81
C LEU A 52 -38.65 -29.04 -5.53
N MET A 53 -38.06 -27.86 -5.62
CA MET A 53 -37.94 -26.93 -4.48
C MET A 53 -39.32 -26.43 -4.02
N LEU A 54 -40.25 -26.17 -4.95
CA LEU A 54 -41.58 -25.62 -4.66
C LEU A 54 -42.66 -26.67 -4.35
N ASP A 55 -42.45 -27.95 -4.66
CA ASP A 55 -43.42 -29.02 -4.41
C ASP A 55 -43.61 -29.30 -2.91
N GLY A 56 -44.76 -28.90 -2.38
CA GLY A 56 -45.17 -29.18 -0.99
C GLY A 56 -45.37 -30.67 -0.67
N GLY A 57 -45.46 -31.55 -1.67
CA GLY A 57 -45.48 -33.01 -1.50
C GLY A 57 -44.09 -33.66 -1.39
N ALA A 58 -43.02 -32.95 -1.77
CA ALA A 58 -41.67 -33.50 -1.79
C ALA A 58 -40.99 -33.48 -0.39
N PRO A 59 -40.13 -34.47 -0.05
CA PRO A 59 -39.42 -34.48 1.23
C PRO A 59 -38.53 -33.26 1.41
N LEU A 60 -38.58 -32.62 2.58
CA LEU A 60 -37.85 -31.37 2.87
C LEU A 60 -36.35 -31.41 2.49
N ALA A 61 -35.65 -32.53 2.76
CA ALA A 61 -34.25 -32.67 2.41
C ALA A 61 -34.00 -32.66 0.88
N VAL A 62 -34.93 -33.19 0.08
CA VAL A 62 -34.88 -33.11 -1.39
C VAL A 62 -35.17 -31.67 -1.85
N ARG A 63 -36.15 -30.99 -1.23
CA ARG A 63 -36.46 -29.58 -1.52
C ARG A 63 -35.27 -28.66 -1.22
N GLN A 64 -34.54 -28.91 -0.13
CA GLN A 64 -33.33 -28.18 0.26
C GLN A 64 -32.13 -28.50 -0.64
N LEU A 65 -31.91 -29.77 -1.02
CA LEU A 65 -30.84 -30.10 -1.97
C LEU A 65 -31.12 -29.49 -3.35
N ALA A 66 -32.38 -29.48 -3.78
CA ALA A 66 -32.81 -28.82 -5.02
C ALA A 66 -32.56 -27.31 -5.00
N SER A 67 -32.79 -26.62 -3.86
CA SER A 67 -32.55 -25.18 -3.76
C SER A 67 -31.05 -24.82 -3.77
N VAL A 68 -30.20 -25.62 -3.11
CA VAL A 68 -28.73 -25.45 -3.14
C VAL A 68 -28.18 -25.66 -4.56
N LEU A 69 -28.64 -26.69 -5.26
CA LEU A 69 -28.22 -26.96 -6.64
C LEU A 69 -28.76 -25.92 -7.62
N LEU A 70 -29.97 -25.39 -7.40
CA LEU A 70 -30.51 -24.28 -8.20
C LEU A 70 -29.66 -23.02 -8.06
N LYS A 71 -29.24 -22.66 -6.83
CA LYS A 71 -28.26 -21.58 -6.61
C LYS A 71 -26.98 -21.82 -7.40
N GLN A 72 -26.38 -23.01 -7.26
CA GLN A 72 -25.12 -23.33 -7.95
C GLN A 72 -25.26 -23.28 -9.48
N TYR A 73 -26.40 -23.73 -10.01
CA TYR A 73 -26.72 -23.63 -11.42
C TYR A 73 -26.90 -22.17 -11.86
N VAL A 74 -27.57 -21.31 -11.08
CA VAL A 74 -27.69 -19.88 -11.44
C VAL A 74 -26.31 -19.22 -11.51
N GLU A 75 -25.43 -19.45 -10.53
CA GLU A 75 -24.06 -18.90 -10.54
C GLU A 75 -23.21 -19.34 -11.75
N SER A 76 -23.42 -20.56 -12.26
CA SER A 76 -22.56 -21.16 -13.29
C SER A 76 -23.18 -21.34 -14.68
N HIS A 77 -24.51 -21.26 -14.83
CA HIS A 77 -25.20 -21.48 -16.12
C HIS A 77 -26.16 -20.35 -16.51
N TRP A 78 -26.46 -19.37 -15.65
CA TRP A 78 -27.46 -18.34 -15.98
C TRP A 78 -26.96 -17.25 -16.96
N CYS A 79 -25.66 -17.00 -17.02
CA CYS A 79 -25.11 -15.95 -17.88
C CYS A 79 -23.72 -16.34 -18.38
N CYS A 80 -23.49 -16.29 -19.69
CA CYS A 80 -22.19 -16.56 -20.31
C CYS A 80 -21.06 -15.61 -19.89
N ASN A 81 -21.39 -14.49 -19.23
CA ASN A 81 -20.45 -13.49 -18.72
C ASN A 81 -20.04 -13.74 -17.24
N SER A 82 -20.59 -14.76 -16.57
CA SER A 82 -20.17 -15.14 -15.20
C SER A 82 -18.73 -15.67 -15.21
N GLU A 83 -17.91 -15.26 -14.24
CA GLU A 83 -16.55 -15.82 -14.06
C GLU A 83 -16.57 -17.33 -13.76
N LYS A 84 -17.67 -17.82 -13.16
CA LYS A 84 -17.90 -19.23 -12.84
C LYS A 84 -18.60 -19.99 -13.96
N PHE A 85 -18.75 -19.41 -15.16
CA PHE A 85 -19.58 -19.95 -16.22
C PHE A 85 -19.12 -21.33 -16.72
N LYS A 86 -20.10 -22.22 -16.89
CA LYS A 86 -20.01 -23.54 -17.51
C LYS A 86 -21.05 -23.60 -18.65
N PRO A 87 -20.72 -24.13 -19.84
CA PRO A 87 -21.74 -24.44 -20.84
C PRO A 87 -22.59 -25.66 -20.40
N PRO A 88 -23.86 -25.76 -20.82
CA PRO A 88 -24.62 -24.79 -21.62
C PRO A 88 -25.06 -23.56 -20.80
N GLU A 89 -25.38 -22.45 -21.47
CA GLU A 89 -26.15 -21.38 -20.82
C GLU A 89 -27.64 -21.79 -20.77
N ALA A 90 -28.33 -21.45 -19.69
CA ALA A 90 -29.76 -21.68 -19.52
C ALA A 90 -30.57 -21.06 -20.66
N THR A 91 -31.49 -21.82 -21.26
CA THR A 91 -32.29 -21.36 -22.41
C THR A 91 -33.23 -20.21 -22.02
N PRO A 92 -33.60 -19.31 -22.96
CA PRO A 92 -34.57 -18.24 -22.68
C PRO A 92 -35.90 -18.76 -22.11
N GLU A 93 -36.34 -19.93 -22.58
CA GLU A 93 -37.54 -20.63 -22.14
C GLU A 93 -37.40 -21.13 -20.69
N ALA A 94 -36.28 -21.78 -20.36
CA ALA A 94 -36.00 -22.24 -19.00
C ALA A 94 -35.86 -21.08 -18.02
N LYS A 95 -35.14 -20.01 -18.41
CA LYS A 95 -35.04 -18.76 -17.63
C LYS A 95 -36.43 -18.17 -17.37
N ALA A 96 -37.28 -18.08 -18.40
CA ALA A 96 -38.64 -17.57 -18.26
C ALA A 96 -39.53 -18.43 -17.35
N ALA A 97 -39.45 -19.76 -17.45
CA ALA A 97 -40.18 -20.68 -16.59
C ALA A 97 -39.76 -20.55 -15.11
N VAL A 98 -38.45 -20.51 -14.84
CA VAL A 98 -37.91 -20.31 -13.49
C VAL A 98 -38.32 -18.96 -12.91
N ARG A 99 -38.23 -17.86 -13.68
CA ARG A 99 -38.71 -16.52 -13.26
C ARG A 99 -40.22 -16.48 -12.97
N ALA A 100 -41.03 -17.25 -13.69
CA ALA A 100 -42.46 -17.35 -13.43
C ALA A 100 -42.78 -18.16 -12.16
N MET A 101 -42.01 -19.21 -11.87
CA MET A 101 -42.25 -20.09 -10.72
C MET A 101 -41.69 -19.57 -9.39
N LEU A 102 -40.46 -19.05 -9.40
CA LEU A 102 -39.73 -18.68 -8.17
C LEU A 102 -40.52 -17.79 -7.19
N PRO A 103 -41.22 -16.72 -7.62
CA PRO A 103 -41.93 -15.83 -6.70
C PRO A 103 -43.04 -16.50 -5.90
N MET A 104 -43.61 -17.62 -6.38
CA MET A 104 -44.61 -18.39 -5.61
C MET A 104 -44.01 -18.92 -4.29
N GLY A 105 -42.72 -19.27 -4.30
CA GLY A 105 -42.01 -19.79 -3.12
C GLY A 105 -41.73 -18.75 -2.03
N LEU A 106 -41.91 -17.46 -2.31
CA LEU A 106 -41.85 -16.42 -1.27
C LEU A 106 -42.92 -16.64 -0.18
N GLN A 107 -44.00 -17.35 -0.51
CA GLN A 107 -45.09 -17.66 0.42
C GLN A 107 -44.86 -18.94 1.25
N GLU A 108 -43.72 -19.65 1.07
CA GLU A 108 -43.43 -20.90 1.78
C GLU A 108 -43.30 -20.66 3.30
N SER A 109 -44.00 -21.49 4.06
CA SER A 109 -43.98 -21.52 5.53
C SER A 109 -42.58 -21.79 6.11
N ILE A 110 -41.83 -22.71 5.51
CA ILE A 110 -40.53 -23.17 6.01
C ILE A 110 -39.44 -22.14 5.72
N SER A 111 -38.93 -21.44 6.76
CA SER A 111 -37.96 -20.32 6.59
C SER A 111 -36.74 -20.72 5.76
N LYS A 112 -36.12 -21.87 6.02
CA LYS A 112 -34.94 -22.33 5.27
C LYS A 112 -35.19 -22.50 3.76
N LEU A 113 -36.41 -22.88 3.35
CA LEU A 113 -36.79 -22.94 1.93
C LEU A 113 -37.13 -21.54 1.40
N ARG A 114 -37.94 -20.75 2.13
CA ARG A 114 -38.30 -19.38 1.75
C ARG A 114 -37.07 -18.49 1.53
N SER A 115 -36.09 -18.57 2.42
CA SER A 115 -34.82 -17.85 2.34
C SER A 115 -33.90 -18.41 1.23
N SER A 116 -33.99 -19.70 0.89
CA SER A 116 -33.35 -20.26 -0.32
C SER A 116 -33.99 -19.74 -1.61
N VAL A 117 -35.33 -19.67 -1.67
CA VAL A 117 -36.08 -19.10 -2.80
C VAL A 117 -35.73 -17.62 -2.97
N ALA A 118 -35.69 -16.86 -1.88
CA ALA A 118 -35.28 -15.46 -1.90
C ALA A 118 -33.87 -15.30 -2.49
N TYR A 119 -32.90 -16.10 -2.01
CA TYR A 119 -31.54 -16.08 -2.57
C TYR A 119 -31.50 -16.45 -4.07
N ALA A 120 -32.26 -17.46 -4.49
CA ALA A 120 -32.34 -17.84 -5.91
C ALA A 120 -32.95 -16.74 -6.78
N ILE A 121 -33.92 -15.98 -6.27
CA ILE A 121 -34.48 -14.80 -6.95
C ILE A 121 -33.42 -13.70 -7.07
N SER A 122 -32.71 -13.36 -5.99
CA SER A 122 -31.65 -12.35 -6.01
C SER A 122 -30.51 -12.72 -6.97
N ALA A 123 -30.06 -13.98 -6.94
CA ALA A 123 -29.01 -14.48 -7.83
C ALA A 123 -29.40 -14.44 -9.32
N VAL A 124 -30.70 -14.53 -9.64
CA VAL A 124 -31.24 -14.28 -10.99
C VAL A 124 -31.37 -12.79 -11.28
N ALA A 125 -31.81 -11.98 -10.30
CA ALA A 125 -32.01 -10.55 -10.43
C ALA A 125 -30.72 -9.80 -10.82
N VAL A 126 -29.57 -10.18 -10.27
CA VAL A 126 -28.23 -9.63 -10.63
C VAL A 126 -27.93 -9.70 -12.15
N TRP A 127 -28.54 -10.64 -12.87
CA TRP A 127 -28.35 -10.80 -14.33
C TRP A 127 -29.55 -10.35 -15.17
N ASP A 128 -30.76 -10.39 -14.60
CA ASP A 128 -32.01 -10.19 -15.35
C ASP A 128 -32.78 -8.92 -14.97
N TRP A 129 -32.50 -8.27 -13.84
CA TRP A 129 -33.21 -7.06 -13.41
C TRP A 129 -32.36 -5.81 -13.64
N PRO A 130 -32.91 -4.73 -14.25
CA PRO A 130 -34.30 -4.54 -14.63
C PRO A 130 -34.72 -5.07 -16.02
N GLU A 131 -33.81 -5.31 -16.97
CA GLU A 131 -34.17 -5.41 -18.40
C GLU A 131 -34.93 -6.69 -18.79
N ASN A 132 -34.53 -7.85 -18.27
CA ASN A 132 -35.08 -9.16 -18.63
C ASN A 132 -36.19 -9.65 -17.66
N TRP A 133 -36.34 -9.00 -16.50
CA TRP A 133 -37.35 -9.29 -15.49
C TRP A 133 -37.98 -8.02 -14.86
N PRO A 134 -38.48 -7.06 -15.65
CA PRO A 134 -38.94 -5.75 -15.15
C PRO A 134 -40.05 -5.85 -14.09
N GLU A 135 -40.92 -6.86 -14.17
CA GLU A 135 -42.02 -7.08 -13.23
C GLU A 135 -41.59 -7.52 -11.82
N LEU A 136 -40.32 -7.88 -11.60
CA LEU A 136 -39.84 -8.40 -10.31
C LEU A 136 -40.15 -7.45 -9.15
N PHE A 137 -39.91 -6.15 -9.31
CA PHE A 137 -40.21 -5.15 -8.28
C PHE A 137 -41.71 -5.06 -7.97
N ASN A 138 -42.57 -5.14 -8.99
CA ASN A 138 -44.03 -5.16 -8.83
C ASN A 138 -44.50 -6.40 -8.06
N ILE A 139 -43.92 -7.57 -8.34
CA ILE A 139 -44.24 -8.84 -7.67
C ILE A 139 -43.81 -8.81 -6.19
N LEU A 140 -42.63 -8.24 -5.90
CA LEU A 140 -42.15 -8.04 -4.53
C LEU A 140 -43.03 -7.06 -3.75
N LEU A 141 -43.41 -5.93 -4.36
CA LEU A 141 -44.31 -4.93 -3.74
C LEU A 141 -45.71 -5.52 -3.44
N GLN A 142 -46.28 -6.30 -4.35
CA GLN A 142 -47.54 -7.03 -4.12
C GLN A 142 -47.41 -8.02 -2.94
N SER A 143 -46.25 -8.65 -2.79
CA SER A 143 -45.96 -9.56 -1.67
C SER A 143 -45.86 -8.82 -0.32
N LEU A 144 -45.25 -7.62 -0.29
CA LEU A 144 -45.21 -6.76 0.91
C LEU A 144 -46.58 -6.29 1.38
N VAL A 145 -47.47 -5.94 0.45
CA VAL A 145 -48.81 -5.41 0.76
C VAL A 145 -49.80 -6.52 1.17
N SER A 146 -49.44 -7.79 0.95
CA SER A 146 -50.29 -8.94 1.27
C SER A 146 -50.52 -9.16 2.79
N GLU A 147 -51.56 -9.92 3.11
CA GLU A 147 -51.82 -10.36 4.49
C GLU A 147 -50.95 -11.57 4.90
N ASN A 148 -50.25 -12.22 3.96
CA ASN A 148 -49.42 -13.39 4.23
C ASN A 148 -48.04 -12.96 4.77
N SER A 149 -47.81 -13.15 6.07
CA SER A 149 -46.54 -12.81 6.74
C SER A 149 -45.32 -13.55 6.15
N PHE A 150 -45.49 -14.74 5.58
CA PHE A 150 -44.41 -15.43 4.87
C PHE A 150 -44.05 -14.68 3.58
N ALA A 151 -45.04 -14.27 2.78
CA ALA A 151 -44.82 -13.52 1.55
C ALA A 151 -44.04 -12.21 1.81
N VAL A 152 -44.41 -11.49 2.87
CA VAL A 152 -43.68 -10.28 3.30
C VAL A 152 -42.24 -10.62 3.69
N HIS A 153 -42.02 -11.63 4.52
CA HIS A 153 -40.66 -12.05 4.93
C HIS A 153 -39.78 -12.48 3.75
N GLY A 154 -40.35 -13.23 2.79
CA GLY A 154 -39.65 -13.66 1.58
C GLY A 154 -39.25 -12.45 0.73
N ALA A 155 -40.22 -11.57 0.42
CA ALA A 155 -39.98 -10.37 -0.37
C ALA A 155 -38.96 -9.43 0.28
N MET A 156 -39.01 -9.24 1.60
CA MET A 156 -38.04 -8.42 2.34
C MET A 156 -36.59 -8.94 2.24
N ARG A 157 -36.37 -10.26 2.21
CA ARG A 157 -35.01 -10.82 2.02
C ARG A 157 -34.52 -10.68 0.58
N VAL A 158 -35.39 -10.72 -0.43
CA VAL A 158 -35.02 -10.38 -1.82
C VAL A 158 -34.71 -8.88 -1.96
N LEU A 159 -35.53 -8.03 -1.34
CA LEU A 159 -35.44 -6.58 -1.49
C LEU A 159 -34.18 -5.97 -0.86
N ILE A 160 -33.57 -6.61 0.16
CA ILE A 160 -32.24 -6.19 0.63
C ILE A 160 -31.22 -6.29 -0.50
N GLU A 161 -31.06 -7.49 -1.06
CA GLU A 161 -30.06 -7.75 -2.11
C GLU A 161 -30.28 -6.81 -3.29
N ILE A 162 -31.52 -6.76 -3.82
CA ILE A 162 -31.88 -5.90 -4.95
C ILE A 162 -31.72 -4.41 -4.61
N SER A 163 -31.96 -3.97 -3.37
CA SER A 163 -31.81 -2.54 -3.01
C SER A 163 -30.37 -2.04 -3.17
N ASN A 164 -29.38 -2.92 -3.01
CA ASN A 164 -27.96 -2.60 -3.21
C ASN A 164 -27.60 -2.48 -4.70
N ASP A 165 -28.32 -3.16 -5.58
CA ASP A 165 -28.16 -3.12 -7.05
C ASP A 165 -28.92 -1.95 -7.72
N VAL A 166 -29.72 -1.16 -6.98
CA VAL A 166 -30.49 -0.04 -7.55
C VAL A 166 -29.58 1.13 -7.92
N SER A 167 -29.36 1.35 -9.22
CA SER A 167 -28.59 2.49 -9.71
C SER A 167 -29.24 3.86 -9.41
N ASP A 168 -28.43 4.91 -9.48
CA ASP A 168 -28.86 6.31 -9.43
C ASP A 168 -29.96 6.65 -10.47
N SER A 169 -29.97 5.95 -11.61
CA SER A 169 -30.99 6.09 -12.65
C SER A 169 -32.35 5.48 -12.28
N GLN A 170 -32.35 4.43 -11.45
CA GLN A 170 -33.55 3.70 -11.00
C GLN A 170 -34.08 4.24 -9.66
N MET A 171 -33.21 4.75 -8.80
CA MET A 171 -33.55 5.23 -7.45
C MET A 171 -34.72 6.26 -7.41
N PRO A 172 -34.89 7.18 -8.39
CA PRO A 172 -36.05 8.07 -8.45
C PRO A 172 -37.41 7.38 -8.63
N GLN A 173 -37.43 6.14 -9.12
CA GLN A 173 -38.65 5.32 -9.27
C GLN A 173 -38.82 4.36 -8.08
N PHE A 174 -37.70 3.87 -7.52
CA PHE A 174 -37.67 2.91 -6.42
C PHE A 174 -38.00 3.57 -5.07
N ALA A 175 -37.28 4.63 -4.68
CA ALA A 175 -37.38 5.26 -3.36
C ALA A 175 -38.80 5.74 -2.98
N PRO A 176 -39.55 6.46 -3.84
CA PRO A 176 -40.87 6.97 -3.47
C PRO A 176 -41.92 5.88 -3.23
N VAL A 177 -41.68 4.66 -3.72
CA VAL A 177 -42.58 3.51 -3.60
C VAL A 177 -42.18 2.61 -2.43
N ILE A 178 -40.87 2.35 -2.26
CA ILE A 178 -40.40 1.41 -1.23
C ILE A 178 -40.39 2.04 0.18
N LEU A 179 -39.94 3.30 0.32
CA LEU A 179 -39.73 3.91 1.64
C LEU A 179 -41.03 4.04 2.48
N PRO A 180 -42.21 4.38 1.91
CA PRO A 180 -43.48 4.36 2.65
C PRO A 180 -43.86 2.99 3.20
N GLU A 181 -43.59 1.92 2.44
CA GLU A 181 -43.86 0.54 2.89
C GLU A 181 -42.82 0.06 3.92
N MET A 182 -41.54 0.46 3.79
CA MET A 182 -40.54 0.20 4.83
C MET A 182 -40.93 0.85 6.17
N LEU A 183 -41.36 2.11 6.14
CA LEU A 183 -41.83 2.82 7.35
C LEU A 183 -43.05 2.13 7.97
N LYS A 184 -44.00 1.69 7.14
CA LYS A 184 -45.22 0.97 7.56
C LYS A 184 -44.91 -0.40 8.15
N ILE A 185 -43.94 -1.13 7.62
CA ILE A 185 -43.45 -2.39 8.20
C ILE A 185 -42.74 -2.12 9.53
N PHE A 186 -41.82 -1.16 9.57
CA PHE A 186 -41.04 -0.81 10.76
C PHE A 186 -41.92 -0.34 11.95
N ARG A 187 -43.00 0.40 11.67
CA ARG A 187 -44.00 0.86 12.67
C ARG A 187 -44.99 -0.22 13.16
N GLN A 188 -45.09 -1.38 12.51
CA GLN A 188 -46.08 -2.43 12.86
C GLN A 188 -45.45 -3.60 13.63
N ASP A 189 -44.94 -3.30 14.83
CA ASP A 189 -44.32 -4.25 15.77
C ASP A 189 -45.21 -5.46 16.13
N GLN A 190 -46.52 -5.24 16.29
CA GLN A 190 -47.50 -6.30 16.56
C GLN A 190 -47.85 -7.18 15.35
N LYS A 191 -47.44 -6.80 14.12
CA LYS A 191 -47.67 -7.58 12.88
C LYS A 191 -46.39 -8.25 12.37
N TYR A 192 -45.24 -7.59 12.49
CA TYR A 192 -43.97 -8.05 11.91
C TYR A 192 -42.90 -8.25 12.98
N GLY A 193 -42.32 -9.46 13.01
CA GLY A 193 -41.25 -9.80 13.95
C GLY A 193 -39.97 -8.98 13.73
N ILE A 194 -39.17 -8.89 14.79
CA ILE A 194 -37.98 -8.02 14.92
C ILE A 194 -37.10 -8.04 13.66
N ARG A 195 -36.71 -9.23 13.18
CA ARG A 195 -35.89 -9.43 11.97
C ARG A 195 -36.48 -8.73 10.74
N THR A 196 -37.79 -8.85 10.50
CA THR A 196 -38.45 -8.23 9.33
C THR A 196 -38.49 -6.70 9.44
N ARG A 197 -38.49 -6.17 10.66
CA ARG A 197 -38.41 -4.73 10.94
C ARG A 197 -36.98 -4.19 10.80
N GLY A 198 -35.95 -4.97 11.18
CA GLY A 198 -34.55 -4.68 10.88
C GLY A 198 -34.31 -4.54 9.38
N ARG A 199 -34.78 -5.52 8.60
CA ARG A 199 -34.70 -5.49 7.12
C ARG A 199 -35.31 -4.24 6.48
N ALA A 200 -36.33 -3.64 7.08
CA ALA A 200 -36.93 -2.39 6.60
C ALA A 200 -36.08 -1.15 6.91
N VAL A 201 -35.28 -1.20 7.97
CA VAL A 201 -34.30 -0.18 8.35
C VAL A 201 -33.01 -0.33 7.52
N GLU A 202 -32.61 -1.56 7.19
CA GLU A 202 -31.52 -1.86 6.24
C GLU A 202 -31.82 -1.28 4.85
N ILE A 203 -32.97 -1.62 4.24
CA ILE A 203 -33.38 -1.08 2.92
C ILE A 203 -33.50 0.45 2.93
N PHE A 204 -33.99 1.03 4.03
CA PHE A 204 -34.00 2.49 4.22
C PHE A 204 -32.58 3.07 4.21
N SER A 205 -31.62 2.40 4.86
CA SER A 205 -30.21 2.82 4.92
C SER A 205 -29.56 2.81 3.54
N THR A 206 -29.70 1.73 2.77
CA THR A 206 -29.21 1.64 1.39
C THR A 206 -29.76 2.77 0.51
N CYS A 207 -31.05 3.09 0.66
CA CYS A 207 -31.67 4.22 -0.04
C CYS A 207 -31.10 5.58 0.41
N VAL A 208 -30.87 5.76 1.72
CA VAL A 208 -30.25 6.98 2.29
C VAL A 208 -28.84 7.18 1.74
N GLU A 209 -28.02 6.13 1.70
CA GLU A 209 -26.65 6.17 1.16
C GLU A 209 -26.62 6.51 -0.33
N MET A 210 -27.44 5.85 -1.15
CA MET A 210 -27.52 6.14 -2.59
C MET A 210 -28.03 7.56 -2.86
N ILE A 211 -29.10 7.99 -2.19
CA ILE A 211 -29.63 9.37 -2.33
C ILE A 211 -28.61 10.41 -1.83
N GLY A 212 -27.78 10.05 -0.83
CA GLY A 212 -26.62 10.83 -0.39
C GLY A 212 -25.56 10.95 -1.48
N ALA A 213 -25.16 9.85 -2.10
CA ALA A 213 -24.19 9.81 -3.21
C ALA A 213 -24.70 10.57 -4.46
N MET A 214 -26.01 10.63 -4.68
CA MET A 214 -26.64 11.43 -5.74
C MET A 214 -26.65 12.94 -5.44
N ALA A 215 -26.61 13.35 -4.17
CA ALA A 215 -26.85 14.73 -3.75
C ALA A 215 -25.86 15.79 -4.31
N PRO A 216 -24.54 15.53 -4.43
CA PRO A 216 -23.59 16.49 -5.02
C PRO A 216 -23.89 16.81 -6.50
N TYR A 217 -24.34 15.80 -7.25
CA TYR A 217 -24.63 15.91 -8.68
C TYR A 217 -26.06 16.37 -8.95
N ASN A 218 -27.00 16.04 -8.07
CA ASN A 218 -28.40 16.42 -8.16
C ASN A 218 -28.95 16.94 -6.82
N LYS A 219 -28.76 18.24 -6.56
CA LYS A 219 -29.25 18.94 -5.35
C LYS A 219 -30.78 18.86 -5.14
N SER A 220 -31.55 18.33 -6.10
CA SER A 220 -33.00 18.10 -5.97
C SER A 220 -33.36 16.69 -5.50
N ALA A 221 -32.50 15.68 -5.69
CA ALA A 221 -32.82 14.28 -5.37
C ALA A 221 -33.18 14.05 -3.89
N PRO A 222 -32.43 14.53 -2.88
CA PRO A 222 -32.83 14.38 -1.47
C PRO A 222 -34.17 15.03 -1.14
N LYS A 223 -34.43 16.22 -1.70
CA LYS A 223 -35.67 16.99 -1.49
C LYS A 223 -36.90 16.27 -2.05
N ASN A 224 -36.73 15.53 -3.15
CA ASN A 224 -37.82 14.84 -3.83
C ASN A 224 -38.02 13.39 -3.35
N LEU A 225 -36.95 12.70 -2.95
CA LEU A 225 -36.96 11.25 -2.70
C LEU A 225 -36.97 10.87 -1.21
N LEU A 226 -36.24 11.61 -0.36
CA LEU A 226 -36.04 11.25 1.05
C LEU A 226 -36.76 12.21 2.01
N PHE A 227 -36.64 13.52 1.81
CA PHE A 227 -37.18 14.52 2.74
C PHE A 227 -38.71 14.44 2.97
N PRO A 228 -39.56 13.99 2.01
CA PRO A 228 -40.99 13.79 2.27
C PRO A 228 -41.32 12.73 3.33
N ILE A 229 -40.39 11.82 3.64
CA ILE A 229 -40.57 10.73 4.62
C ILE A 229 -39.53 10.75 5.75
N LEU A 230 -38.47 11.57 5.64
CA LEU A 230 -37.38 11.63 6.61
C LEU A 230 -37.87 11.83 8.06
N THR A 231 -38.67 12.87 8.32
CA THR A 231 -39.21 13.16 9.67
C THR A 231 -39.92 11.95 10.31
N PRO A 232 -40.97 11.36 9.73
CA PRO A 232 -41.64 10.22 10.35
C PRO A 232 -40.78 8.95 10.39
N PHE A 233 -39.77 8.81 9.54
CA PHE A 233 -38.79 7.73 9.70
C PHE A 233 -37.89 7.96 10.92
N THR A 234 -37.29 9.15 11.08
CA THR A 234 -36.43 9.51 12.22
C THR A 234 -37.17 9.42 13.56
N GLU A 235 -38.43 9.88 13.63
CA GLU A 235 -39.31 9.66 14.80
C GLU A 235 -39.37 8.17 15.21
N SER A 236 -39.49 7.29 14.22
CA SER A 236 -39.62 5.84 14.43
C SER A 236 -38.30 5.21 14.82
N LEU A 237 -37.18 5.69 14.28
CA LEU A 237 -35.83 5.23 14.62
C LEU A 237 -35.50 5.57 16.08
N VAL A 238 -35.73 6.81 16.51
CA VAL A 238 -35.53 7.23 17.91
C VAL A 238 -36.43 6.44 18.87
N SER A 239 -37.72 6.28 18.54
CA SER A 239 -38.65 5.48 19.34
C SER A 239 -38.27 3.99 19.40
N GLY A 240 -37.74 3.44 18.30
CA GLY A 240 -37.23 2.07 18.27
C GLY A 240 -35.99 1.88 19.16
N LEU A 241 -35.04 2.83 19.13
CA LEU A 241 -33.85 2.82 19.98
C LEU A 241 -34.21 2.91 21.48
N GLN A 242 -35.26 3.68 21.81
CA GLN A 242 -35.81 3.77 23.17
C GLN A 242 -36.47 2.47 23.67
N THR A 243 -36.89 1.57 22.78
CA THR A 243 -37.68 0.40 23.17
C THR A 243 -36.80 -0.64 23.90
N PRO A 244 -37.12 -1.04 25.15
CA PRO A 244 -36.35 -2.03 25.90
C PRO A 244 -36.44 -3.42 25.26
N ASP A 245 -35.45 -4.25 25.50
CA ASP A 245 -35.34 -5.55 24.84
C ASP A 245 -36.43 -6.54 25.29
N GLY A 246 -36.90 -7.37 24.34
CA GLY A 246 -38.00 -8.30 24.53
C GLY A 246 -38.66 -8.68 23.20
N HIS A 247 -39.95 -9.02 23.23
CA HIS A 247 -40.66 -9.56 22.05
C HIS A 247 -40.75 -8.64 20.81
N THR A 248 -40.46 -7.34 20.94
CA THR A 248 -40.55 -6.34 19.86
C THR A 248 -39.26 -5.55 19.61
N SER A 249 -38.18 -5.81 20.35
CA SER A 249 -36.90 -5.10 20.24
C SER A 249 -35.75 -5.96 20.77
N ASP A 250 -34.59 -5.88 20.13
CA ASP A 250 -33.35 -6.51 20.59
C ASP A 250 -32.12 -5.70 20.12
N SER A 251 -30.93 -6.08 20.58
CA SER A 251 -29.67 -5.42 20.23
C SER A 251 -29.39 -5.41 18.72
N GLY A 252 -29.86 -6.43 17.98
CA GLY A 252 -29.71 -6.50 16.53
C GLY A 252 -30.56 -5.44 15.81
N LEU A 253 -31.84 -5.29 16.17
CA LEU A 253 -32.68 -4.21 15.62
C LEU A 253 -32.14 -2.83 16.00
N LYS A 254 -31.63 -2.67 17.23
CA LYS A 254 -31.00 -1.41 17.67
C LYS A 254 -29.73 -1.08 16.88
N LYS A 255 -28.91 -2.09 16.54
CA LYS A 255 -27.76 -1.96 15.63
C LYS A 255 -28.20 -1.51 14.22
N ASP A 256 -29.28 -2.08 13.68
CA ASP A 256 -29.83 -1.66 12.37
C ASP A 256 -30.30 -0.19 12.42
N ILE A 257 -31.05 0.17 13.47
CA ILE A 257 -31.53 1.54 13.74
C ILE A 257 -30.36 2.53 13.87
N LEU A 258 -29.31 2.16 14.59
CA LEU A 258 -28.18 3.05 14.84
C LEU A 258 -27.32 3.24 13.57
N ASN A 259 -27.19 2.21 12.73
CA ASN A 259 -26.61 2.34 11.39
C ASN A 259 -27.44 3.26 10.47
N ALA A 260 -28.77 3.18 10.49
CA ALA A 260 -29.62 4.11 9.75
C ALA A 260 -29.44 5.57 10.22
N LEU A 261 -29.36 5.79 11.54
CA LEU A 261 -29.08 7.11 12.11
C LEU A 261 -27.67 7.60 11.73
N LYS A 262 -26.65 6.72 11.74
CA LYS A 262 -25.27 7.01 11.29
C LYS A 262 -25.24 7.51 9.85
N HIS A 263 -25.92 6.84 8.93
CA HIS A 263 -25.97 7.26 7.52
C HIS A 263 -26.76 8.56 7.32
N LEU A 264 -27.86 8.77 8.05
CA LEU A 264 -28.56 10.06 8.05
C LEU A 264 -27.68 11.20 8.57
N VAL A 265 -26.91 10.97 9.63
CA VAL A 265 -25.98 11.94 10.25
C VAL A 265 -24.85 12.31 9.29
N ARG A 266 -24.22 11.33 8.62
CA ARG A 266 -23.15 11.59 7.63
C ARG A 266 -23.67 12.23 6.34
N CYS A 267 -24.77 11.73 5.76
CA CYS A 267 -25.26 12.21 4.46
C CYS A 267 -26.13 13.48 4.52
N PHE A 268 -26.86 13.70 5.63
CA PHE A 268 -27.90 14.75 5.73
C PHE A 268 -27.79 15.56 7.02
N ALA A 269 -26.56 15.91 7.41
CA ALA A 269 -26.24 16.52 8.69
C ALA A 269 -27.13 17.75 9.04
N LYS A 270 -27.36 18.66 8.08
CA LYS A 270 -28.21 19.85 8.25
C LYS A 270 -29.64 19.51 8.68
N GLN A 271 -30.20 18.40 8.20
CA GLN A 271 -31.54 17.92 8.54
C GLN A 271 -31.57 17.16 9.88
N MET A 272 -30.42 16.62 10.31
CA MET A 272 -30.31 15.82 11.53
C MET A 272 -29.95 16.63 12.79
N VAL A 273 -29.33 17.80 12.67
CA VAL A 273 -29.02 18.70 13.82
C VAL A 273 -30.22 18.88 14.79
N PRO A 274 -31.46 19.14 14.35
CA PRO A 274 -32.61 19.29 15.26
C PRO A 274 -32.98 18.01 16.04
N TRP A 275 -32.58 16.83 15.56
CA TRP A 275 -32.84 15.54 16.20
C TRP A 275 -31.71 15.11 17.15
N MET A 276 -30.52 15.70 17.03
CA MET A 276 -29.34 15.28 17.78
C MET A 276 -29.54 15.21 19.31
N PRO A 277 -30.20 16.17 19.99
CA PRO A 277 -30.43 16.04 21.44
C PRO A 277 -31.20 14.78 21.82
N HIS A 278 -32.23 14.42 21.04
CA HIS A 278 -33.03 13.22 21.28
C HIS A 278 -32.31 11.93 20.88
N ILE A 279 -31.51 11.96 19.81
CA ILE A 279 -30.69 10.80 19.40
C ILE A 279 -29.60 10.55 20.45
N LEU A 280 -28.86 11.57 20.87
CA LEU A 280 -27.78 11.48 21.84
C LEU A 280 -28.25 10.99 23.21
N GLU A 281 -29.42 11.43 23.70
CA GLU A 281 -30.03 10.89 24.93
C GLU A 281 -30.15 9.35 24.87
N HIS A 282 -30.62 8.81 23.75
CA HIS A 282 -30.89 7.38 23.60
C HIS A 282 -29.62 6.57 23.26
N VAL A 283 -28.70 7.13 22.47
CA VAL A 283 -27.38 6.54 22.21
C VAL A 283 -26.52 6.54 23.49
N TRP A 284 -26.60 7.58 24.31
CA TRP A 284 -25.93 7.64 25.62
C TRP A 284 -26.47 6.58 26.59
N ASN A 285 -27.79 6.44 26.67
CA ASN A 285 -28.41 5.38 27.46
C ASN A 285 -28.03 3.98 26.92
N ALA A 286 -27.88 3.81 25.60
CA ALA A 286 -27.39 2.57 25.01
C ALA A 286 -25.91 2.30 25.35
N LEU A 287 -25.02 3.27 25.20
CA LEU A 287 -23.59 3.17 25.53
C LEU A 287 -23.37 2.74 27.00
N THR A 288 -24.09 3.39 27.92
CA THR A 288 -23.90 3.24 29.37
C THR A 288 -24.54 1.96 29.93
N SER A 289 -25.72 1.57 29.44
CA SER A 289 -26.34 0.28 29.78
C SER A 289 -25.58 -0.89 29.16
N SER A 290 -25.15 -0.78 27.89
CA SER A 290 -24.36 -1.82 27.23
C SER A 290 -23.00 -2.03 27.89
N ALA A 291 -22.37 -0.99 28.45
CA ALA A 291 -21.12 -1.16 29.21
C ALA A 291 -21.34 -2.03 30.46
N THR A 292 -22.47 -1.83 31.15
CA THR A 292 -22.84 -2.65 32.32
C THR A 292 -23.09 -4.11 31.94
N ILE A 293 -23.74 -4.35 30.79
CA ILE A 293 -23.98 -5.70 30.26
C ILE A 293 -22.66 -6.35 29.82
N TYR A 294 -21.84 -5.66 29.03
CA TYR A 294 -20.52 -6.13 28.57
C TYR A 294 -19.61 -6.53 29.75
N ILE A 295 -19.54 -5.71 30.80
CA ILE A 295 -18.77 -6.03 32.02
C ILE A 295 -19.25 -7.32 32.69
N SER A 296 -20.56 -7.56 32.71
CA SER A 296 -21.19 -8.65 33.46
C SER A 296 -21.44 -9.92 32.64
N THR A 297 -21.25 -9.88 31.33
CA THR A 297 -21.48 -11.02 30.41
C THR A 297 -20.27 -11.41 29.55
N VAL A 298 -19.34 -10.49 29.28
CA VAL A 298 -18.15 -10.74 28.44
C VAL A 298 -16.84 -10.50 29.20
N VAL A 299 -16.69 -9.36 29.88
CA VAL A 299 -15.42 -9.01 30.52
C VAL A 299 -15.07 -9.98 31.65
N ASN A 300 -16.04 -10.38 32.48
CA ASN A 300 -15.81 -11.13 33.73
C ASN A 300 -16.48 -12.52 33.77
N VAL A 301 -16.85 -13.08 32.62
CA VAL A 301 -17.48 -14.41 32.50
C VAL A 301 -16.67 -15.28 31.55
N SER A 302 -16.54 -16.57 31.89
CA SER A 302 -15.71 -17.54 31.17
C SER A 302 -16.52 -18.64 30.45
N GLU A 303 -17.84 -18.63 30.60
CA GLU A 303 -18.74 -19.59 29.96
C GLU A 303 -19.32 -19.01 28.67
N GLU A 304 -19.07 -19.71 27.57
CA GLU A 304 -19.61 -19.41 26.23
C GLU A 304 -21.12 -19.77 26.22
N GLU A 305 -22.02 -18.81 26.46
CA GLU A 305 -23.42 -18.97 26.06
C GLU A 305 -23.48 -19.01 24.52
N ASP A 306 -24.19 -19.98 23.94
CA ASP A 306 -24.42 -20.08 22.49
C ASP A 306 -24.98 -18.75 21.96
N ASN A 307 -24.14 -17.97 21.26
CA ASN A 307 -24.52 -16.66 20.70
C ASN A 307 -25.86 -16.79 19.95
N PRO A 308 -26.92 -16.04 20.32
CA PRO A 308 -28.26 -16.33 19.87
C PRO A 308 -28.39 -16.24 18.35
N VAL A 309 -28.57 -17.39 17.69
CA VAL A 309 -28.73 -17.48 16.24
C VAL A 309 -30.20 -17.27 15.85
N ASP A 310 -30.45 -16.44 14.85
CA ASP A 310 -31.81 -16.12 14.40
C ASP A 310 -32.48 -17.24 13.57
N SER A 311 -33.73 -17.00 13.14
CA SER A 311 -34.52 -17.98 12.38
C SER A 311 -34.02 -18.27 10.96
N ASP A 312 -33.11 -17.44 10.41
CA ASP A 312 -32.51 -17.60 9.09
C ASP A 312 -31.04 -18.06 9.16
N GLY A 313 -30.36 -17.90 10.31
CA GLY A 313 -29.01 -18.38 10.60
C GLY A 313 -28.00 -17.30 10.98
N GLU A 314 -28.43 -16.06 11.16
CA GLU A 314 -27.56 -14.92 11.47
C GLU A 314 -27.23 -14.87 12.97
N VAL A 315 -25.97 -14.60 13.34
CA VAL A 315 -25.52 -14.57 14.74
C VAL A 315 -25.85 -13.21 15.38
N LEU A 316 -26.70 -13.18 16.40
CA LEU A 316 -27.12 -11.95 17.09
C LEU A 316 -26.13 -11.54 18.19
N GLY A 317 -24.85 -11.44 17.85
CA GLY A 317 -23.79 -11.05 18.79
C GLY A 317 -24.04 -9.64 19.33
N PHE A 318 -24.20 -9.53 20.66
CA PHE A 318 -24.41 -8.27 21.39
C PHE A 318 -23.29 -7.25 21.11
N GLU A 319 -22.06 -7.72 20.92
CA GLU A 319 -20.90 -6.89 20.56
C GLU A 319 -21.11 -6.10 19.26
N ASN A 320 -21.85 -6.63 18.28
CA ASN A 320 -22.18 -5.88 17.06
C ASN A 320 -22.98 -4.61 17.34
N PHE A 321 -23.80 -4.61 18.40
CA PHE A 321 -24.49 -3.40 18.83
C PHE A 321 -23.49 -2.41 19.46
N VAL A 322 -22.54 -2.87 20.28
CA VAL A 322 -21.47 -2.04 20.83
C VAL A 322 -20.61 -1.41 19.72
N PHE A 323 -20.19 -2.19 18.73
CA PHE A 323 -19.50 -1.68 17.54
C PHE A 323 -20.33 -0.60 16.84
N SER A 324 -21.64 -0.82 16.64
CA SER A 324 -22.51 0.20 16.01
C SER A 324 -22.67 1.50 16.83
N ILE A 325 -22.45 1.47 18.15
CA ILE A 325 -22.41 2.66 19.00
C ILE A 325 -21.10 3.42 18.78
N PHE A 326 -19.95 2.74 18.73
CA PHE A 326 -18.67 3.38 18.42
C PHE A 326 -18.68 3.98 17.00
N ASP A 327 -19.15 3.22 16.00
CA ASP A 327 -19.34 3.65 14.62
C ASP A 327 -20.19 4.93 14.49
N PHE A 328 -21.23 5.06 15.33
CA PHE A 328 -22.07 6.27 15.36
C PHE A 328 -21.35 7.46 16.01
N ILE A 329 -20.56 7.23 17.07
CA ILE A 329 -19.78 8.28 17.73
C ILE A 329 -18.65 8.77 16.80
N LEU A 330 -17.96 7.87 16.10
CA LEU A 330 -16.96 8.21 15.07
C LEU A 330 -17.57 9.08 13.97
N ALA A 331 -18.76 8.74 13.48
CA ALA A 331 -19.51 9.53 12.51
C ALA A 331 -19.96 10.93 13.01
N LEU A 332 -19.87 11.21 14.31
CA LEU A 332 -20.02 12.55 14.87
C LEU A 332 -18.68 13.27 15.02
N THR A 333 -17.63 12.56 15.42
CA THR A 333 -16.25 13.07 15.51
C THR A 333 -15.77 13.60 14.15
N GLU A 334 -15.94 12.83 13.07
CA GLU A 334 -15.62 13.18 11.67
C GLU A 334 -16.29 14.48 11.16
N SER A 335 -17.20 15.10 11.92
CA SER A 335 -18.07 16.17 11.46
C SER A 335 -17.94 17.42 12.32
N ASN A 336 -17.37 18.48 11.74
CA ASN A 336 -17.30 19.83 12.33
C ASN A 336 -18.67 20.36 12.81
N ARG A 337 -19.78 19.84 12.30
CA ARG A 337 -21.15 20.20 12.72
C ARG A 337 -21.57 19.58 14.06
N TYR A 338 -20.86 18.56 14.53
CA TYR A 338 -21.18 17.80 15.74
C TYR A 338 -20.08 17.79 16.81
N ARG A 339 -18.84 18.20 16.47
CA ARG A 339 -17.69 18.31 17.39
C ARG A 339 -18.05 18.87 18.79
N ASN A 340 -18.89 19.91 18.89
CA ASN A 340 -19.31 20.48 20.19
C ASN A 340 -20.06 19.49 21.10
N TYR A 341 -20.92 18.61 20.56
CA TYR A 341 -21.63 17.61 21.36
C TYR A 341 -20.67 16.56 21.96
N ILE A 342 -19.57 16.26 21.24
CA ILE A 342 -18.52 15.36 21.74
C ILE A 342 -17.70 16.08 22.81
N LYS A 343 -17.28 17.33 22.59
CA LYS A 343 -16.54 18.14 23.57
C LYS A 343 -17.30 18.32 24.89
N GLU A 344 -18.60 18.61 24.87
CA GLU A 344 -19.41 18.72 26.09
C GLU A 344 -19.56 17.39 26.86
N GLY A 345 -19.47 16.24 26.17
CA GLY A 345 -19.59 14.91 26.76
C GLY A 345 -18.28 14.22 27.14
N MET A 346 -17.13 14.75 26.70
CA MET A 346 -15.86 14.02 26.53
C MET A 346 -15.43 13.21 27.76
N THR A 347 -15.33 13.83 28.95
CA THR A 347 -14.90 13.15 30.18
C THR A 347 -15.77 11.94 30.54
N ASN A 348 -17.08 12.01 30.29
CA ASN A 348 -17.97 10.89 30.54
C ASN A 348 -17.84 9.83 29.43
N LEU A 349 -17.71 10.25 28.17
CA LEU A 349 -17.51 9.34 27.04
C LEU A 349 -16.23 8.50 27.25
N LEU A 350 -15.11 9.14 27.58
CA LEU A 350 -13.84 8.47 27.86
C LEU A 350 -13.92 7.56 29.11
N TYR A 351 -14.66 7.96 30.15
CA TYR A 351 -14.96 7.09 31.29
C TYR A 351 -15.67 5.80 30.88
N PHE A 352 -16.63 5.84 29.94
CA PHE A 352 -17.29 4.64 29.43
C PHE A 352 -16.46 3.86 28.41
N ILE A 353 -15.62 4.52 27.60
CA ILE A 353 -14.65 3.85 26.70
C ILE A 353 -13.67 3.00 27.51
N LEU A 354 -13.14 3.52 28.63
CA LEU A 354 -12.27 2.78 29.54
C LEU A 354 -12.90 1.49 30.09
N LEU A 355 -14.24 1.44 30.23
CA LEU A 355 -14.94 0.23 30.63
C LEU A 355 -14.96 -0.84 29.53
N TYR A 356 -14.98 -0.44 28.26
CA TYR A 356 -14.94 -1.34 27.10
C TYR A 356 -13.52 -1.80 26.75
N THR A 357 -12.49 -0.97 27.02
CA THR A 357 -11.08 -1.38 26.84
C THR A 357 -10.58 -2.39 27.88
N GLN A 358 -11.40 -2.86 28.82
CA GLN A 358 -11.01 -3.90 29.79
C GLN A 358 -10.78 -5.27 29.14
N ILE A 359 -9.73 -5.97 29.58
CA ILE A 359 -9.39 -7.34 29.17
C ILE A 359 -10.47 -8.38 29.59
N THR A 360 -10.92 -9.20 28.64
CA THR A 360 -11.95 -10.24 28.88
C THR A 360 -11.35 -11.54 29.45
N GLU A 361 -12.18 -12.40 30.09
CA GLU A 361 -11.71 -13.74 30.50
C GLU A 361 -11.34 -14.63 29.30
N GLU A 362 -11.93 -14.40 28.12
CA GLU A 362 -11.54 -15.07 26.88
C GLU A 362 -10.15 -14.61 26.40
N GLN A 363 -9.86 -13.31 26.41
CA GLN A 363 -8.52 -12.78 26.11
C GLN A 363 -7.49 -13.32 27.11
N ILE A 364 -7.80 -13.34 28.41
CA ILE A 364 -6.96 -13.97 29.44
C ILE A 364 -6.65 -15.43 29.11
N LYS A 365 -7.67 -16.21 28.71
CA LYS A 365 -7.57 -17.63 28.31
C LYS A 365 -6.73 -17.80 27.03
N THR A 366 -6.97 -17.01 25.99
CA THR A 366 -6.28 -17.09 24.70
C THR A 366 -4.81 -16.67 24.83
N TRP A 367 -4.54 -15.48 25.37
CA TRP A 367 -3.18 -14.93 25.53
C TRP A 367 -2.30 -15.72 26.50
N SER A 368 -2.89 -16.37 27.51
CA SER A 368 -2.14 -17.27 28.41
C SER A 368 -1.73 -18.59 27.73
N ASN A 369 -2.49 -19.04 26.72
CA ASN A 369 -2.22 -20.29 25.98
C ASN A 369 -1.39 -20.07 24.71
N ASN A 370 -1.56 -18.94 24.01
CA ASN A 370 -0.78 -18.55 22.84
C ASN A 370 -0.10 -17.18 23.05
N PRO A 371 1.18 -17.16 23.47
CA PRO A 371 1.92 -15.92 23.69
C PRO A 371 2.30 -15.17 22.41
N ASP A 372 2.31 -15.82 21.23
CA ASP A 372 2.52 -15.13 19.96
C ASP A 372 1.25 -14.33 19.57
N GLN A 373 0.04 -14.87 19.82
CA GLN A 373 -1.22 -14.10 19.70
C GLN A 373 -1.26 -12.91 20.66
N PHE A 374 -0.64 -13.01 21.84
CA PHE A 374 -0.53 -11.90 22.79
C PHE A 374 0.43 -10.80 22.31
N VAL A 375 1.36 -11.09 21.38
CA VAL A 375 2.12 -10.03 20.70
C VAL A 375 1.24 -9.40 19.63
N GLU A 376 0.63 -10.22 18.76
CA GLU A 376 -0.22 -9.79 17.64
C GLU A 376 -1.42 -8.92 18.08
N ASP A 377 -2.22 -9.37 19.05
CA ASP A 377 -3.45 -8.69 19.49
C ASP A 377 -3.22 -7.39 20.28
N GLU A 378 -2.00 -7.18 20.77
CA GLU A 378 -1.60 -6.01 21.57
C GLU A 378 -0.57 -5.13 20.84
N ASP A 379 -0.22 -5.44 19.59
CA ASP A 379 0.68 -4.58 18.82
C ASP A 379 -0.03 -3.28 18.38
N ASP A 380 0.75 -2.20 18.24
CA ASP A 380 0.20 -0.88 17.89
C ASP A 380 -0.32 -0.87 16.42
N GLU A 381 0.11 -1.84 15.59
CA GLU A 381 -0.37 -2.09 14.21
C GLU A 381 -1.27 -3.34 14.05
N SER A 382 -1.93 -3.81 15.11
CA SER A 382 -2.71 -5.06 15.09
C SER A 382 -3.87 -5.09 14.07
N PHE A 383 -4.06 -6.24 13.40
CA PHE A 383 -5.25 -6.53 12.59
C PHE A 383 -6.40 -7.19 13.37
N ALA A 384 -6.23 -7.45 14.67
CA ALA A 384 -7.26 -8.05 15.49
C ALA A 384 -8.47 -7.11 15.68
N TYR A 385 -9.68 -7.65 15.72
CA TYR A 385 -10.92 -6.87 15.85
C TYR A 385 -11.73 -7.35 17.04
N SER A 386 -11.86 -6.50 18.06
CA SER A 386 -12.59 -6.79 19.30
C SER A 386 -13.13 -5.50 19.92
N VAL A 387 -14.10 -5.60 20.83
CA VAL A 387 -14.66 -4.44 21.53
C VAL A 387 -13.59 -3.65 22.31
N ARG A 388 -12.55 -4.32 22.82
CA ARG A 388 -11.37 -3.67 23.45
C ARG A 388 -10.59 -2.81 22.44
N ILE A 389 -10.29 -3.35 21.26
CA ILE A 389 -9.52 -2.66 20.22
C ILE A 389 -10.33 -1.51 19.63
N SER A 390 -11.60 -1.71 19.25
CA SER A 390 -12.42 -0.62 18.71
C SER A 390 -12.74 0.49 19.72
N ALA A 391 -12.67 0.21 21.02
CA ALA A 391 -12.72 1.25 22.06
C ALA A 391 -11.39 2.02 22.18
N GLN A 392 -10.25 1.37 21.94
CA GLN A 392 -8.94 2.01 21.83
C GLN A 392 -8.81 2.84 20.54
N ASP A 393 -9.28 2.33 19.39
CA ASP A 393 -9.36 3.08 18.12
C ASP A 393 -10.16 4.38 18.29
N LEU A 394 -11.31 4.29 18.96
CA LEU A 394 -12.15 5.44 19.27
C LEU A 394 -11.43 6.43 20.22
N LEU A 395 -10.66 5.96 21.20
CA LEU A 395 -9.82 6.83 22.04
C LEU A 395 -8.74 7.53 21.20
N LEU A 396 -8.04 6.82 20.33
CA LEU A 396 -6.95 7.37 19.51
C LEU A 396 -7.48 8.39 18.49
N LEU A 397 -8.62 8.12 17.86
CA LEU A 397 -9.27 9.07 16.95
C LEU A 397 -9.81 10.30 17.69
N LEU A 398 -10.35 10.16 18.91
CA LEU A 398 -10.70 11.30 19.76
C LEU A 398 -9.45 12.08 20.21
N ALA A 399 -8.30 11.44 20.37
CA ALA A 399 -7.04 12.08 20.71
C ALA A 399 -6.44 12.86 19.53
N GLN A 400 -6.56 12.33 18.30
CA GLN A 400 -6.16 13.03 17.07
C GLN A 400 -7.08 14.23 16.75
N GLU A 401 -8.39 14.10 16.98
CA GLU A 401 -9.38 15.12 16.59
C GLU A 401 -9.60 16.22 17.64
N PHE A 402 -9.19 15.99 18.89
CA PHE A 402 -9.45 16.88 20.03
C PHE A 402 -8.30 16.98 21.06
N GLU A 403 -7.10 16.50 20.73
CA GLU A 403 -5.80 16.72 21.41
C GLU A 403 -5.88 17.03 22.93
N ASP A 404 -5.66 18.29 23.32
CA ASP A 404 -5.67 18.83 24.69
C ASP A 404 -6.96 18.50 25.45
N GLU A 405 -8.10 18.59 24.78
CA GLU A 405 -9.42 18.39 25.39
C GLU A 405 -9.67 16.90 25.67
N THR A 406 -9.16 16.02 24.82
CA THR A 406 -9.12 14.57 25.09
C THR A 406 -8.12 14.24 26.20
N ALA A 407 -6.93 14.85 26.24
CA ALA A 407 -5.93 14.62 27.28
C ALA A 407 -6.44 15.02 28.68
N VAL A 408 -7.02 16.22 28.82
CA VAL A 408 -7.66 16.70 30.06
C VAL A 408 -8.82 15.79 30.47
N SER A 409 -9.67 15.41 29.52
CA SER A 409 -10.83 14.56 29.79
C SER A 409 -10.44 13.14 30.18
N LEU A 410 -9.38 12.57 29.59
CA LEU A 410 -8.88 11.23 29.92
C LEU A 410 -8.27 11.21 31.32
N CYS A 411 -7.41 12.16 31.67
CA CYS A 411 -6.82 12.25 33.01
C CYS A 411 -7.88 12.40 34.10
N ALA A 412 -8.96 13.15 33.84
CA ALA A 412 -10.11 13.24 34.74
C ALA A 412 -10.89 11.91 34.84
N ALA A 413 -11.14 11.23 33.71
CA ALA A 413 -11.82 9.94 33.68
C ALA A 413 -11.02 8.83 34.41
N VAL A 414 -9.70 8.77 34.21
CA VAL A 414 -8.80 7.84 34.92
C VAL A 414 -8.75 8.14 36.41
N THR A 415 -8.60 9.40 36.81
CA THR A 415 -8.60 9.80 38.23
C THR A 415 -9.89 9.36 38.94
N ARG A 416 -11.03 9.46 38.24
CA ARG A 416 -12.32 8.96 38.73
C ARG A 416 -12.35 7.44 38.86
N HIS A 417 -11.93 6.70 37.83
CA HIS A 417 -11.89 5.23 37.84
C HIS A 417 -11.02 4.67 38.97
N ILE A 418 -9.82 5.21 39.16
CA ILE A 418 -8.91 4.81 40.24
C ILE A 418 -9.51 5.10 41.64
N HIS A 419 -10.36 6.12 41.77
CA HIS A 419 -11.07 6.41 43.02
C HIS A 419 -12.27 5.49 43.27
N GLU A 420 -12.94 5.03 42.21
CA GLU A 420 -14.09 4.12 42.27
C GLU A 420 -13.69 2.63 42.37
N ALA A 421 -12.43 2.28 42.08
CA ALA A 421 -11.90 0.91 42.10
C ALA A 421 -11.62 0.36 43.52
N ASP A 422 -12.66 -0.14 44.21
CA ASP A 422 -12.49 -0.77 45.53
C ASP A 422 -11.84 -2.18 45.46
N LYS A 423 -10.54 -2.21 45.77
CA LYS A 423 -9.72 -3.43 45.88
C LYS A 423 -10.23 -4.45 46.92
N ASN A 424 -11.12 -4.06 47.83
CA ASN A 424 -11.62 -4.92 48.93
C ASN A 424 -12.89 -5.70 48.58
N THR A 425 -13.68 -5.27 47.60
CA THR A 425 -15.00 -5.86 47.29
C THR A 425 -15.14 -6.40 45.87
N ASN A 426 -14.44 -5.85 44.88
CA ASN A 426 -14.49 -6.32 43.49
C ASN A 426 -13.23 -7.15 43.14
N PRO A 427 -13.32 -8.48 42.93
CA PRO A 427 -12.14 -9.29 42.58
C PRO A 427 -11.52 -8.93 41.21
N HIS A 428 -12.26 -8.24 40.33
CA HIS A 428 -11.80 -7.80 39.02
C HIS A 428 -11.35 -6.32 38.99
N TRP A 429 -11.16 -5.67 40.15
CA TRP A 429 -10.73 -4.25 40.25
C TRP A 429 -9.51 -3.93 39.37
N TRP A 430 -8.61 -4.90 39.22
CA TRP A 430 -7.36 -4.79 38.49
C TRP A 430 -7.54 -4.51 36.99
N LYS A 431 -8.68 -4.89 36.39
CA LYS A 431 -8.97 -4.65 34.97
C LYS A 431 -9.18 -3.17 34.66
N ILE A 432 -9.80 -2.43 35.60
CA ILE A 432 -9.93 -0.97 35.50
C ILE A 432 -8.53 -0.33 35.49
N HIS A 433 -7.66 -0.72 36.43
CA HIS A 433 -6.28 -0.21 36.49
C HIS A 433 -5.48 -0.54 35.23
N GLU A 434 -5.62 -1.75 34.70
CA GLU A 434 -5.02 -2.19 33.43
C GLU A 434 -5.50 -1.33 32.25
N SER A 435 -6.81 -1.13 32.11
CA SER A 435 -7.42 -0.31 31.05
C SER A 435 -7.02 1.18 31.12
N CYS A 436 -6.92 1.74 32.33
CA CYS A 436 -6.47 3.12 32.54
C CYS A 436 -4.99 3.31 32.16
N MET A 437 -4.13 2.34 32.48
CA MET A 437 -2.73 2.37 32.07
C MET A 437 -2.56 2.16 30.55
N LEU A 438 -3.34 1.27 29.93
CA LEU A 438 -3.38 1.11 28.47
C LEU A 438 -3.70 2.44 27.78
N ALA A 439 -4.82 3.06 28.15
CA ALA A 439 -5.28 4.31 27.54
C ALA A 439 -4.26 5.46 27.67
N LEU A 440 -3.74 5.70 28.88
CA LEU A 440 -2.71 6.73 29.10
C LEU A 440 -1.41 6.42 28.35
N GLY A 441 -0.98 5.15 28.28
CA GLY A 441 0.21 4.74 27.55
C GLY A 441 0.08 4.84 26.02
N GLY A 442 -1.15 4.74 25.50
CA GLY A 442 -1.49 5.01 24.10
C GLY A 442 -1.30 6.49 23.76
N VAL A 443 -2.02 7.39 24.44
CA VAL A 443 -1.97 8.85 24.20
C VAL A 443 -0.81 9.57 24.90
N LYS A 444 0.30 8.87 25.15
CA LYS A 444 1.39 9.33 26.03
C LYS A 444 1.97 10.69 25.64
N ASP A 445 2.15 10.97 24.35
CA ASP A 445 2.79 12.21 23.89
C ASP A 445 1.94 13.46 24.10
N LEU A 446 0.60 13.36 23.99
CA LEU A 446 -0.31 14.45 24.38
C LEU A 446 -0.24 14.72 25.88
N VAL A 447 -0.26 13.66 26.70
CA VAL A 447 -0.18 13.78 28.17
C VAL A 447 1.16 14.39 28.61
N VAL A 448 2.27 13.94 28.01
CA VAL A 448 3.60 14.48 28.28
C VAL A 448 3.72 15.94 27.85
N THR A 449 3.20 16.31 26.67
CA THR A 449 3.24 17.69 26.15
C THR A 449 2.38 18.62 27.01
N GLY A 450 1.11 18.29 27.25
CA GLY A 450 0.22 19.09 28.08
C GLY A 450 0.72 19.30 29.51
N ILE A 451 1.40 18.30 30.12
CA ILE A 451 2.04 18.46 31.44
C ILE A 451 3.24 19.41 31.37
N ARG A 452 4.11 19.28 30.36
CA ARG A 452 5.29 20.14 30.19
C ARG A 452 4.92 21.61 29.93
N GLU A 453 3.84 21.83 29.17
CA GLU A 453 3.33 23.17 28.86
C GLU A 453 2.47 23.79 29.97
N ASN A 454 2.04 22.96 30.94
CA ASN A 454 1.13 23.31 32.05
C ASN A 454 -0.35 23.49 31.62
N ASN A 455 -0.73 23.00 30.43
CA ASN A 455 -2.12 22.94 29.97
C ASN A 455 -2.90 21.81 30.68
N LEU A 456 -2.21 20.72 31.05
CA LEU A 456 -2.79 19.53 31.69
C LEU A 456 -2.41 19.43 33.18
N GLN A 457 -3.41 19.31 34.06
CA GLN A 457 -3.22 19.08 35.50
C GLN A 457 -3.47 17.61 35.86
N PHE A 458 -2.39 16.81 35.91
CA PHE A 458 -2.42 15.41 36.31
C PHE A 458 -1.22 15.07 37.22
N ASP A 459 -1.47 14.46 38.38
CA ASP A 459 -0.41 14.04 39.31
C ASP A 459 0.20 12.70 38.88
N LEU A 460 0.91 12.72 37.75
CA LEU A 460 1.63 11.57 37.22
C LEU A 460 2.67 10.99 38.21
N PRO A 461 3.45 11.79 38.98
CA PRO A 461 4.32 11.26 40.03
C PRO A 461 3.54 10.55 41.15
N GLY A 462 2.41 11.12 41.57
CA GLY A 462 1.49 10.47 42.50
C GLY A 462 0.96 9.14 41.96
N PHE A 463 0.50 9.12 40.71
CA PHE A 463 0.01 7.91 40.03
C PHE A 463 1.06 6.78 39.99
N PHE A 464 2.32 7.09 39.70
CA PHE A 464 3.40 6.09 39.78
C PHE A 464 3.58 5.52 41.21
N HIS A 465 3.46 6.36 42.23
CA HIS A 465 3.69 5.97 43.62
C HIS A 465 2.49 5.27 44.28
N SER A 466 1.25 5.64 43.98
CA SER A 466 0.03 5.11 44.62
C SER A 466 -0.71 4.07 43.79
N VAL A 467 -0.54 4.06 42.47
CA VAL A 467 -1.18 3.09 41.56
C VAL A 467 -0.14 2.10 41.07
N VAL A 468 0.74 2.52 40.15
CA VAL A 468 1.59 1.61 39.38
C VAL A 468 2.53 0.78 40.27
N LEU A 469 3.18 1.42 41.27
CA LEU A 469 4.04 0.69 42.21
C LEU A 469 3.28 -0.16 43.24
N GLU A 470 2.03 0.15 43.56
CA GLU A 470 1.23 -0.70 44.46
C GLU A 470 0.75 -1.96 43.71
N ASP A 471 0.19 -1.77 42.53
CA ASP A 471 -0.35 -2.82 41.67
C ASP A 471 0.72 -3.85 41.27
N LEU A 472 1.91 -3.38 40.89
CA LEU A 472 3.11 -4.18 40.63
C LEU A 472 3.52 -5.09 41.82
N ASN A 473 3.22 -4.67 43.05
CA ASN A 473 3.49 -5.46 44.27
C ASN A 473 2.30 -6.31 44.74
N THR A 474 1.09 -6.11 44.20
CA THR A 474 -0.13 -6.78 44.68
C THR A 474 -0.36 -8.16 44.05
N ALA A 475 0.32 -8.47 42.94
CA ALA A 475 0.39 -9.80 42.31
C ALA A 475 -0.97 -10.46 41.97
N VAL A 476 -2.00 -9.67 41.65
CA VAL A 476 -3.37 -10.16 41.37
C VAL A 476 -3.50 -10.83 40.01
N SER A 477 -2.82 -10.30 38.99
CA SER A 477 -2.94 -10.76 37.60
C SER A 477 -1.62 -10.57 36.85
N PRO A 478 -1.20 -11.53 36.01
CA PRO A 478 -0.02 -11.36 35.14
C PRO A 478 -0.20 -10.21 34.14
N PHE A 479 -1.43 -9.97 33.67
CA PHE A 479 -1.73 -8.91 32.71
C PHE A 479 -1.62 -7.52 33.34
N LEU A 480 -2.09 -7.35 34.58
CA LEU A 480 -1.86 -6.11 35.34
C LEU A 480 -0.37 -5.86 35.55
N TYR A 481 0.39 -6.87 35.98
CA TYR A 481 1.84 -6.77 36.21
C TYR A 481 2.59 -6.41 34.91
N GLY A 482 2.25 -7.05 33.80
CA GLY A 482 2.78 -6.74 32.47
C GLY A 482 2.47 -5.30 32.03
N ARG A 483 1.22 -4.85 32.22
CA ARG A 483 0.81 -3.47 31.90
C ARG A 483 1.53 -2.44 32.77
N CYS A 484 1.77 -2.71 34.07
CA CYS A 484 2.57 -1.83 34.91
C CYS A 484 4.00 -1.63 34.35
N LEU A 485 4.63 -2.69 33.84
CA LEU A 485 5.95 -2.62 33.22
C LEU A 485 5.92 -1.79 31.93
N TRP A 486 5.02 -2.11 30.99
CA TRP A 486 4.87 -1.38 29.72
C TRP A 486 4.51 0.10 29.93
N PHE A 487 3.59 0.39 30.84
CA PHE A 487 3.22 1.77 31.17
C PHE A 487 4.42 2.55 31.74
N SER A 488 5.24 1.91 32.58
CA SER A 488 6.44 2.53 33.14
C SER A 488 7.52 2.84 32.10
N SER A 489 7.63 2.06 31.02
CA SER A 489 8.59 2.36 29.94
C SER A 489 8.11 3.50 29.03
N ARG A 490 6.79 3.62 28.76
CA ARG A 490 6.23 4.69 27.90
C ARG A 490 6.45 6.11 28.46
N TYR A 491 6.64 6.24 29.78
CA TYR A 491 6.81 7.51 30.50
C TYR A 491 8.17 7.62 31.22
N ALA A 492 9.19 6.92 30.73
CA ALA A 492 10.53 6.89 31.34
C ALA A 492 11.18 8.29 31.48
N ASP A 493 10.83 9.21 30.61
CA ASP A 493 11.31 10.60 30.56
C ASP A 493 10.72 11.51 31.64
N MET A 494 9.53 11.18 32.16
CA MET A 494 8.84 11.93 33.23
C MET A 494 9.16 11.41 34.64
N MET A 495 10.08 10.44 34.75
CA MET A 495 10.46 9.83 36.02
C MET A 495 11.83 10.26 36.54
N ASN A 496 11.99 10.20 37.87
CA ASN A 496 13.28 10.38 38.52
C ASN A 496 14.09 9.06 38.51
N GLU A 497 15.42 9.16 38.72
CA GLU A 497 16.31 8.00 38.68
C GLU A 497 15.92 6.85 39.65
N ASP A 498 15.27 7.15 40.78
CA ASP A 498 14.92 6.14 41.78
C ASP A 498 13.71 5.31 41.31
N LEU A 499 12.71 5.96 40.71
CA LEU A 499 11.62 5.27 40.02
C LEU A 499 12.14 4.43 38.86
N ILE A 500 13.01 4.99 38.00
CA ILE A 500 13.61 4.26 36.87
C ILE A 500 14.36 3.02 37.37
N LYS A 501 15.18 3.11 38.42
CA LYS A 501 15.89 1.95 39.01
C LYS A 501 14.92 0.88 39.54
N ARG A 502 13.79 1.27 40.14
CA ARG A 502 12.75 0.33 40.61
C ARG A 502 12.08 -0.39 39.43
N PHE A 503 11.67 0.34 38.39
CA PHE A 503 11.00 -0.26 37.24
C PHE A 503 11.95 -1.09 36.35
N LEU A 504 13.22 -0.71 36.22
CA LEU A 504 14.25 -1.57 35.58
C LEU A 504 14.45 -2.88 36.36
N GLN A 505 14.53 -2.82 37.69
CA GLN A 505 14.61 -4.03 38.53
C GLN A 505 13.35 -4.89 38.42
N ALA A 506 12.17 -4.28 38.34
CA ALA A 506 10.91 -4.99 38.13
C ALA A 506 10.84 -5.63 36.74
N THR A 507 11.34 -4.95 35.70
CA THR A 507 11.43 -5.48 34.33
C THR A 507 12.34 -6.71 34.28
N VAL A 508 13.51 -6.65 34.93
CA VAL A 508 14.40 -7.82 35.12
C VAL A 508 13.69 -8.97 35.85
N ASN A 509 12.84 -8.67 36.84
CA ASN A 509 12.06 -9.69 37.56
C ASN A 509 10.91 -10.26 36.71
N GLY A 510 10.34 -9.48 35.79
CA GLY A 510 9.31 -9.88 34.83
C GLY A 510 9.84 -10.76 33.70
N LEU A 511 11.09 -10.56 33.27
CA LEU A 511 11.73 -11.38 32.24
C LEU A 511 12.09 -12.81 32.70
N GLN A 512 12.11 -13.08 34.01
CA GLN A 512 12.60 -14.35 34.57
C GLN A 512 11.82 -15.57 34.05
N PRO A 513 12.47 -16.72 33.80
CA PRO A 513 11.79 -17.95 33.32
C PRO A 513 10.73 -18.54 34.28
N THR A 514 10.64 -18.02 35.52
CA THR A 514 9.58 -18.36 36.48
C THR A 514 8.27 -17.58 36.28
N GLN A 515 8.27 -16.57 35.42
CA GLN A 515 7.11 -15.73 35.14
C GLN A 515 6.30 -16.30 33.96
N PRO A 516 4.97 -16.05 33.90
CA PRO A 516 4.15 -16.35 32.74
C PRO A 516 4.68 -15.69 31.46
N SER A 517 4.48 -16.33 30.31
CA SER A 517 4.96 -15.84 29.01
C SER A 517 4.46 -14.42 28.69
N THR A 518 3.22 -14.09 29.05
CA THR A 518 2.64 -12.76 28.87
C THR A 518 3.38 -11.68 29.67
N VAL A 519 3.71 -11.93 30.94
CA VAL A 519 4.56 -11.05 31.75
C VAL A 519 5.94 -10.88 31.12
N ARG A 520 6.54 -11.97 30.61
CA ARG A 520 7.86 -11.93 29.96
C ARG A 520 7.81 -11.09 28.67
N VAL A 521 6.77 -11.22 27.85
CA VAL A 521 6.52 -10.42 26.63
C VAL A 521 6.35 -8.94 26.96
N SER A 522 5.47 -8.58 27.90
CA SER A 522 5.32 -7.18 28.33
C SER A 522 6.61 -6.60 28.91
N ALA A 523 7.43 -7.43 29.57
CA ALA A 523 8.74 -7.04 30.05
C ALA A 523 9.76 -6.84 28.90
N VAL A 524 9.64 -7.51 27.74
CA VAL A 524 10.45 -7.18 26.55
C VAL A 524 10.06 -5.82 26.00
N ARG A 525 8.76 -5.56 25.79
CA ARG A 525 8.27 -4.23 25.36
C ARG A 525 8.68 -3.12 26.35
N ALA A 526 8.75 -3.44 27.64
CA ALA A 526 9.29 -2.51 28.64
C ALA A 526 10.82 -2.28 28.49
N VAL A 527 11.61 -3.32 28.19
CA VAL A 527 13.04 -3.14 27.86
C VAL A 527 13.22 -2.21 26.67
N LEU A 528 12.43 -2.39 25.59
CA LEU A 528 12.50 -1.54 24.39
C LEU A 528 12.30 -0.06 24.76
N GLY A 529 11.13 0.31 25.31
CA GLY A 529 10.83 1.70 25.66
C GLY A 529 11.80 2.33 26.67
N PHE A 530 12.34 1.55 27.62
CA PHE A 530 13.42 2.04 28.49
C PHE A 530 14.75 2.23 27.74
N CYS A 531 15.10 1.35 26.81
CA CYS A 531 16.32 1.49 26.00
C CYS A 531 16.25 2.73 25.13
N ASP A 532 15.14 2.98 24.44
CA ASP A 532 15.01 4.08 23.49
C ASP A 532 15.10 5.45 24.17
N HIS A 533 14.40 5.61 25.30
CA HIS A 533 14.55 6.81 26.13
C HIS A 533 15.98 6.99 26.68
N LEU A 534 16.59 5.92 27.21
CA LEU A 534 17.91 6.03 27.84
C LEU A 534 19.05 6.19 26.81
N LYS A 535 18.85 5.82 25.54
CA LYS A 535 19.77 6.10 24.43
C LYS A 535 19.80 7.58 24.07
N SER A 536 18.65 8.25 24.01
CA SER A 536 18.59 9.69 23.68
C SER A 536 19.33 10.52 24.72
N THR A 537 19.23 10.13 25.99
CA THR A 537 19.78 10.86 27.13
C THR A 537 21.19 10.37 27.49
N LYS A 538 22.23 10.90 26.83
CA LYS A 538 23.65 10.47 26.98
C LYS A 538 24.22 10.45 28.41
N GLN A 539 23.54 11.03 29.41
CA GLN A 539 23.92 10.96 30.83
C GLN A 539 23.38 9.72 31.57
N SER A 540 22.40 8.99 31.02
CA SER A 540 21.64 7.96 31.74
C SER A 540 22.11 6.52 31.55
N VAL A 541 23.06 6.24 30.64
CA VAL A 541 23.56 4.88 30.35
C VAL A 541 24.08 4.16 31.62
N GLY A 542 24.66 4.90 32.56
CA GLY A 542 25.12 4.37 33.85
C GLY A 542 24.00 3.83 34.76
N LEU A 543 22.74 4.20 34.52
CA LEU A 543 21.57 3.69 35.25
C LEU A 543 21.19 2.27 34.79
N LEU A 544 21.36 1.98 33.48
CA LEU A 544 20.97 0.71 32.88
C LEU A 544 22.04 -0.37 33.01
N SER A 545 23.32 0.02 33.06
CA SER A 545 24.49 -0.86 33.16
C SER A 545 24.37 -2.05 34.16
N PRO A 546 23.81 -1.90 35.38
CA PRO A 546 23.61 -3.02 36.31
C PRO A 546 22.59 -4.08 35.85
N PHE A 547 21.65 -3.71 34.98
CA PHE A 547 20.52 -4.53 34.54
C PHE A 547 20.74 -5.20 33.18
N LEU A 548 21.64 -4.67 32.35
CA LEU A 548 21.96 -5.16 31.00
C LEU A 548 22.17 -6.69 30.95
N GLY A 549 23.02 -7.23 31.83
CA GLY A 549 23.32 -8.67 31.90
C GLY A 549 22.07 -9.53 32.14
N PRO A 550 21.37 -9.36 33.27
CA PRO A 550 20.12 -10.06 33.56
C PRO A 550 19.05 -9.93 32.46
N MET A 551 18.90 -8.76 31.83
CA MET A 551 17.96 -8.55 30.72
C MET A 551 18.32 -9.41 29.51
N ALA A 552 19.58 -9.34 29.06
CA ALA A 552 20.02 -10.06 27.87
C ALA A 552 20.03 -11.59 28.05
N GLU A 553 20.38 -12.11 29.23
CA GLU A 553 20.30 -13.56 29.47
C GLU A 553 18.86 -14.08 29.39
N ALA A 554 17.87 -13.28 29.80
CA ALA A 554 16.47 -13.64 29.72
C ALA A 554 15.87 -13.47 28.30
N LEU A 555 16.29 -12.46 27.54
CA LEU A 555 15.91 -12.29 26.13
C LEU A 555 16.51 -13.38 25.24
N ILE A 556 17.78 -13.75 25.47
CA ILE A 556 18.41 -14.92 24.84
C ILE A 556 17.62 -16.20 25.16
N SER A 557 17.08 -16.32 26.38
CA SER A 557 16.22 -17.44 26.78
C SER A 557 14.87 -17.44 26.02
N LEU A 558 14.26 -16.27 25.78
CA LEU A 558 13.05 -16.14 24.95
C LEU A 558 13.32 -16.50 23.48
N ALA A 559 14.38 -15.95 22.88
CA ALA A 559 14.76 -16.19 21.48
C ALA A 559 15.19 -17.66 21.18
N ILE A 560 15.38 -18.48 22.22
CA ILE A 560 15.62 -19.94 22.11
C ILE A 560 14.32 -20.75 22.33
N GLN A 561 13.30 -20.15 22.96
CA GLN A 561 12.03 -20.81 23.33
C GLN A 561 10.92 -20.62 22.30
N PHE A 562 10.86 -19.46 21.64
CA PHE A 562 9.78 -19.07 20.72
C PHE A 562 10.25 -19.01 19.27
N SER A 563 9.33 -18.89 18.31
CA SER A 563 9.67 -18.96 16.89
C SER A 563 8.86 -18.11 15.90
N SER A 564 7.96 -17.24 16.37
CA SER A 564 7.24 -16.25 15.55
C SER A 564 7.38 -14.87 16.21
N GLU A 565 6.28 -14.19 16.56
CA GLU A 565 6.28 -12.81 17.03
C GLU A 565 7.08 -12.60 18.32
N VAL A 566 7.02 -13.55 19.26
CA VAL A 566 7.83 -13.49 20.50
C VAL A 566 9.34 -13.67 20.20
N LEU A 567 9.70 -14.33 19.09
CA LEU A 567 11.10 -14.38 18.62
C LEU A 567 11.52 -13.04 18.01
N ALA A 568 10.70 -12.44 17.15
CA ALA A 568 11.00 -11.13 16.55
C ALA A 568 11.23 -10.06 17.63
N LEU A 569 10.26 -9.91 18.55
CA LEU A 569 10.32 -9.00 19.68
C LEU A 569 11.52 -9.26 20.61
N ALA A 570 11.87 -10.52 20.87
CA ALA A 570 13.04 -10.86 21.68
C ALA A 570 14.38 -10.54 20.99
N LEU A 571 14.46 -10.71 19.66
CA LEU A 571 15.64 -10.33 18.88
C LEU A 571 15.78 -8.81 18.78
N GLU A 572 14.67 -8.09 18.63
CA GLU A 572 14.65 -6.63 18.63
C GLU A 572 15.11 -6.08 19.98
N GLY A 573 14.63 -6.65 21.09
CA GLY A 573 15.13 -6.35 22.44
C GLY A 573 16.63 -6.63 22.61
N ILE A 574 17.16 -7.67 21.95
CA ILE A 574 18.60 -7.96 21.92
C ILE A 574 19.36 -6.90 21.10
N ALA A 575 18.88 -6.57 19.89
CA ALA A 575 19.47 -5.54 19.02
C ALA A 575 19.52 -4.17 19.74
N ASN A 576 18.43 -3.82 20.41
CA ASN A 576 18.31 -2.58 21.16
C ASN A 576 19.23 -2.53 22.39
N LEU A 577 19.46 -3.64 23.11
CA LEU A 577 20.42 -3.70 24.22
C LEU A 577 21.89 -3.64 23.76
N ILE A 578 22.26 -4.28 22.65
CA ILE A 578 23.67 -4.34 22.23
C ILE A 578 24.20 -3.02 21.64
N SER A 579 23.32 -2.06 21.34
CA SER A 579 23.73 -0.72 20.91
C SER A 579 24.07 0.23 22.08
N ILE A 580 24.11 -0.25 23.33
CA ILE A 580 24.19 0.60 24.54
C ILE A 580 25.60 0.68 25.15
N ASP A 581 26.33 -0.44 25.22
CA ASP A 581 27.74 -0.48 25.64
C ASP A 581 28.54 -1.52 24.85
N GLU A 582 29.59 -1.09 24.17
CA GLU A 582 30.50 -1.94 23.40
C GLU A 582 31.16 -3.04 24.24
N ASN A 583 31.46 -2.77 25.53
CA ASN A 583 32.16 -3.72 26.40
C ASN A 583 31.24 -4.86 26.83
N PHE A 584 29.98 -4.56 27.12
CA PHE A 584 28.91 -5.51 27.35
C PHE A 584 28.62 -6.35 26.10
N THR A 585 28.46 -5.70 24.93
CA THR A 585 28.20 -6.38 23.65
C THR A 585 29.32 -7.35 23.27
N ALA A 586 30.58 -6.99 23.52
CA ALA A 586 31.72 -7.89 23.31
C ALA A 586 31.68 -9.16 24.18
N GLN A 587 31.03 -9.13 25.36
CA GLN A 587 30.86 -10.32 26.22
C GLN A 587 29.74 -11.23 25.72
N LEU A 588 28.66 -10.65 25.17
CA LEU A 588 27.49 -11.40 24.70
C LEU A 588 27.59 -11.94 23.28
N GLU A 589 28.51 -11.44 22.44
CA GLU A 589 28.83 -11.94 21.09
C GLU A 589 28.74 -13.47 21.00
N SER A 590 29.36 -14.16 21.97
CA SER A 590 29.48 -15.61 21.97
C SER A 590 28.15 -16.38 22.10
N LYS A 591 27.10 -15.73 22.61
CA LYS A 591 25.73 -16.23 22.70
C LYS A 591 24.84 -15.70 21.58
N ILE A 592 25.02 -14.44 21.17
CA ILE A 592 24.14 -13.74 20.22
C ILE A 592 24.44 -14.13 18.76
N SER A 593 25.72 -14.13 18.33
CA SER A 593 26.07 -14.45 16.93
C SER A 593 25.51 -15.81 16.46
N PRO A 594 25.55 -16.90 17.25
CA PRO A 594 24.92 -18.17 16.87
C PRO A 594 23.39 -18.09 16.70
N ILE A 595 22.70 -17.26 17.49
CA ILE A 595 21.24 -17.09 17.41
C ILE A 595 20.87 -16.34 16.14
N ALA A 596 21.51 -15.19 15.87
CA ALA A 596 21.29 -14.43 14.64
C ALA A 596 21.60 -15.26 13.38
N ILE A 597 22.66 -16.09 13.41
CA ILE A 597 22.97 -17.06 12.33
C ILE A 597 21.85 -18.10 12.18
N ALA A 598 21.34 -18.66 13.29
CA ALA A 598 20.27 -19.66 13.25
C ALA A 598 18.95 -19.07 12.72
N VAL A 599 18.61 -17.84 13.11
CA VAL A 599 17.45 -17.09 12.62
C VAL A 599 17.59 -16.85 11.11
N PHE A 600 18.68 -16.22 10.68
CA PHE A 600 19.00 -15.98 9.27
C PHE A 600 18.88 -17.25 8.40
N LEU A 601 19.41 -18.39 8.87
CA LEU A 601 19.34 -19.65 8.12
C LEU A 601 17.92 -20.26 8.10
N LYS A 602 17.21 -20.26 9.23
CA LYS A 602 15.91 -20.92 9.41
C LYS A 602 14.75 -20.11 8.79
N HIS A 603 14.81 -18.79 8.90
CA HIS A 603 13.74 -17.85 8.56
C HIS A 603 14.12 -16.95 7.38
N ASN A 604 14.89 -17.48 6.43
CA ASN A 604 15.41 -16.76 5.24
C ASN A 604 14.34 -16.27 4.24
N SER A 605 13.05 -16.45 4.52
CA SER A 605 11.92 -15.95 3.74
C SER A 605 11.04 -14.98 4.53
N ASP A 606 11.43 -14.65 5.76
CA ASP A 606 10.77 -13.72 6.67
C ASP A 606 11.57 -12.40 6.66
N PRO A 607 11.01 -11.28 6.14
CA PRO A 607 11.74 -10.03 6.05
C PRO A 607 11.99 -9.39 7.42
N ILE A 608 11.08 -9.55 8.39
CA ILE A 608 11.18 -8.92 9.71
C ILE A 608 12.31 -9.58 10.49
N LEU A 609 12.32 -10.92 10.57
CA LEU A 609 13.38 -11.67 11.23
C LEU A 609 14.75 -11.52 10.53
N LEU A 610 14.78 -11.29 9.22
CA LEU A 610 16.01 -10.95 8.50
C LEU A 610 16.54 -9.56 8.84
N THR A 611 15.70 -8.51 8.82
CA THR A 611 16.11 -7.14 9.14
C THR A 611 16.67 -7.03 10.57
N VAL A 612 16.00 -7.65 11.54
CA VAL A 612 16.48 -7.65 12.94
C VAL A 612 17.78 -8.45 13.09
N ALA A 613 17.93 -9.58 12.38
CA ALA A 613 19.19 -10.33 12.38
C ALA A 613 20.33 -9.54 11.70
N GLU A 614 20.06 -8.78 10.64
CA GLU A 614 21.03 -7.90 10.01
C GLU A 614 21.46 -6.77 10.96
N GLU A 615 20.53 -6.13 11.68
CA GLU A 615 20.89 -5.08 12.64
C GLU A 615 21.76 -5.61 13.80
N ILE A 616 21.49 -6.84 14.27
CA ILE A 616 22.38 -7.53 15.20
C ILE A 616 23.80 -7.68 14.60
N PHE A 617 23.92 -8.04 13.31
CA PHE A 617 25.22 -8.14 12.65
C PHE A 617 25.88 -6.76 12.37
N LYS A 618 25.10 -5.70 12.10
CA LYS A 618 25.59 -4.31 11.98
C LYS A 618 26.22 -3.86 13.31
N GLN A 619 25.51 -3.99 14.42
CA GLN A 619 26.02 -3.61 15.76
C GLN A 619 27.24 -4.43 16.18
N LEU A 620 27.22 -5.76 16.01
CA LEU A 620 28.38 -6.62 16.30
C LEU A 620 29.59 -6.34 15.38
N SER A 621 29.37 -5.80 14.18
CA SER A 621 30.45 -5.32 13.29
C SER A 621 31.01 -3.98 13.75
N ARG A 622 30.16 -3.06 14.22
CA ARG A 622 30.56 -1.76 14.79
C ARG A 622 31.43 -1.99 16.05
N THR A 623 31.00 -2.84 16.99
CA THR A 623 31.71 -3.14 18.26
C THR A 623 33.11 -3.80 18.06
N PRO A 624 34.22 -3.14 18.46
CA PRO A 624 35.57 -3.66 18.27
C PRO A 624 35.88 -5.01 18.94
N GLY A 625 35.32 -5.25 20.13
CA GLY A 625 35.54 -6.49 20.88
C GLY A 625 34.78 -7.71 20.36
N ALA A 626 33.64 -7.50 19.68
CA ALA A 626 32.80 -8.56 19.13
C ALA A 626 33.22 -8.96 17.70
N ARG A 627 33.55 -7.96 16.86
CA ARG A 627 33.75 -8.06 15.41
C ARG A 627 34.52 -9.31 14.94
N ALA A 628 35.69 -9.57 15.51
CA ALA A 628 36.56 -10.66 15.07
C ALA A 628 35.96 -12.05 15.32
N ALA A 629 35.30 -12.23 16.47
CA ALA A 629 34.68 -13.49 16.85
C ALA A 629 33.36 -13.72 16.09
N MET A 630 32.57 -12.67 15.87
CA MET A 630 31.37 -12.73 15.02
C MET A 630 31.75 -13.12 13.59
N GLN A 631 32.73 -12.44 12.99
CA GLN A 631 33.21 -12.74 11.63
C GLN A 631 33.76 -14.16 11.50
N GLN A 632 34.43 -14.70 12.53
CA GLN A 632 34.91 -16.09 12.54
C GLN A 632 33.77 -17.13 12.45
N ARG A 633 32.55 -16.80 12.90
CA ARG A 633 31.36 -17.68 12.82
C ARG A 633 30.52 -17.44 11.56
N LEU A 634 30.29 -16.17 11.21
CA LEU A 634 29.37 -15.80 10.13
C LEU A 634 30.00 -15.87 8.74
N VAL A 635 31.25 -15.42 8.56
CA VAL A 635 31.89 -15.38 7.23
C VAL A 635 31.97 -16.77 6.57
N PRO A 636 32.34 -17.86 7.25
CA PRO A 636 32.30 -19.20 6.66
C PRO A 636 30.91 -19.64 6.20
N THR A 637 29.86 -19.21 6.93
CA THR A 637 28.46 -19.51 6.59
C THR A 637 28.03 -18.77 5.32
N LEU A 638 28.29 -17.47 5.23
CA LEU A 638 28.02 -16.66 4.03
C LEU A 638 28.80 -17.19 2.82
N VAL A 639 30.10 -17.47 2.97
CA VAL A 639 30.94 -18.05 1.91
C VAL A 639 30.39 -19.40 1.41
N SER A 640 29.93 -20.27 2.30
CA SER A 640 29.31 -21.54 1.95
C SER A 640 28.05 -21.36 1.09
N ILE A 641 27.18 -20.41 1.45
CA ILE A 641 25.95 -20.10 0.71
C ILE A 641 26.25 -19.48 -0.67
N LEU A 642 27.20 -18.55 -0.74
CA LEU A 642 27.59 -17.85 -1.98
C LEU A 642 28.37 -18.74 -2.96
N GLN A 643 28.98 -19.84 -2.47
CA GLN A 643 29.64 -20.85 -3.29
C GLN A 643 28.74 -22.06 -3.62
N ALA A 644 27.59 -22.20 -2.96
CA ALA A 644 26.66 -23.29 -3.22
C ALA A 644 25.95 -23.11 -4.58
N PRO A 645 25.71 -24.20 -5.35
CA PRO A 645 24.93 -24.13 -6.57
C PRO A 645 23.50 -23.66 -6.30
N ASN A 646 23.01 -22.72 -7.11
CA ASN A 646 21.73 -22.01 -6.90
C ASN A 646 20.51 -22.96 -6.79
N ASN A 647 20.60 -24.19 -7.31
CA ASN A 647 19.57 -25.22 -7.22
C ASN A 647 19.65 -26.11 -5.94
N LYS A 648 20.53 -25.78 -5.00
CA LYS A 648 20.71 -26.46 -3.70
C LYS A 648 20.50 -25.53 -2.50
N VAL A 649 20.20 -24.26 -2.76
CA VAL A 649 19.97 -23.22 -1.74
C VAL A 649 18.48 -22.83 -1.80
N PRO A 650 17.83 -22.51 -0.67
CA PRO A 650 16.55 -21.79 -0.68
C PRO A 650 16.60 -20.54 -1.58
N LEU A 651 15.47 -20.23 -2.21
CA LEU A 651 15.30 -19.00 -2.98
C LEU A 651 15.48 -17.79 -2.04
N GLY A 652 16.01 -16.68 -2.55
CA GLY A 652 16.28 -15.48 -1.75
C GLY A 652 17.52 -15.54 -0.86
N LEU A 653 17.86 -16.69 -0.25
CA LEU A 653 18.96 -16.80 0.74
C LEU A 653 20.34 -16.37 0.19
N GLN A 654 20.62 -16.55 -1.11
CA GLN A 654 21.86 -16.02 -1.72
C GLN A 654 21.86 -14.49 -1.89
N ALA A 655 20.69 -13.86 -2.07
CA ALA A 655 20.57 -12.40 -2.11
C ALA A 655 20.71 -11.82 -0.70
N ALA A 656 19.96 -12.33 0.28
CA ALA A 656 20.08 -11.94 1.70
C ALA A 656 21.51 -12.15 2.26
N SER A 657 22.26 -13.13 1.75
CA SER A 657 23.68 -13.31 2.10
C SER A 657 24.58 -12.19 1.59
N LEU A 658 24.21 -11.50 0.51
CA LEU A 658 24.93 -10.35 -0.04
C LEU A 658 24.57 -9.06 0.71
N ASP A 659 23.32 -8.90 1.14
CA ASP A 659 22.86 -7.78 1.97
C ASP A 659 23.52 -7.81 3.35
N ILE A 660 23.46 -8.95 4.05
CA ILE A 660 24.16 -9.12 5.34
C ILE A 660 25.67 -8.91 5.18
N LEU A 661 26.28 -9.37 4.07
CA LEU A 661 27.70 -9.10 3.79
C LEU A 661 27.96 -7.60 3.53
N GLN A 662 27.08 -6.91 2.81
CA GLN A 662 27.13 -5.47 2.57
C GLN A 662 27.06 -4.71 3.89
N ALA A 663 26.10 -5.04 4.74
CA ALA A 663 25.88 -4.45 6.06
C ALA A 663 27.12 -4.60 6.97
N ILE A 664 27.73 -5.79 7.00
CA ILE A 664 28.97 -6.07 7.74
C ILE A 664 30.16 -5.28 7.18
N VAL A 665 30.28 -5.17 5.85
CA VAL A 665 31.37 -4.42 5.21
C VAL A 665 31.22 -2.93 5.46
N ARG A 666 30.01 -2.36 5.28
CA ARG A 666 29.66 -0.96 5.60
C ARG A 666 29.88 -0.63 7.08
N SER A 667 29.58 -1.58 7.97
CA SER A 667 29.70 -1.43 9.43
C SER A 667 31.10 -1.78 9.99
N SER A 668 32.05 -2.19 9.15
CA SER A 668 33.42 -2.50 9.56
C SER A 668 34.33 -1.27 9.36
N PRO A 669 35.20 -0.92 10.32
CA PRO A 669 36.19 0.13 10.11
C PRO A 669 37.22 -0.29 9.06
N SER A 670 37.72 0.68 8.29
CA SER A 670 38.79 0.46 7.32
C SER A 670 40.17 0.54 8.01
N PRO A 671 41.14 -0.34 7.69
CA PRO A 671 41.05 -1.46 6.76
C PRO A 671 40.23 -2.63 7.33
N ILE A 672 39.37 -3.22 6.49
CA ILE A 672 38.51 -4.35 6.88
C ILE A 672 39.31 -5.65 7.04
N SER A 673 38.74 -6.62 7.74
CA SER A 673 39.46 -7.81 8.19
C SER A 673 39.88 -8.75 7.03
N PRO A 674 40.98 -9.52 7.18
CA PRO A 674 41.43 -10.46 6.15
C PRO A 674 40.38 -11.48 5.67
N PRO A 675 39.50 -12.06 6.51
CA PRO A 675 38.45 -12.96 6.03
C PRO A 675 37.46 -12.31 5.05
N LEU A 676 37.10 -11.03 5.26
CA LEU A 676 36.18 -10.31 4.37
C LEU A 676 36.80 -10.07 2.98
N ILE A 677 38.12 -9.83 2.89
CA ILE A 677 38.84 -9.62 1.62
C ILE A 677 39.27 -10.94 0.96
N THR A 678 39.69 -11.95 1.72
CA THR A 678 40.29 -13.17 1.16
C THR A 678 39.30 -14.32 0.95
N GLN A 679 38.13 -14.30 1.59
CA GLN A 679 37.13 -15.38 1.52
C GLN A 679 35.76 -14.87 1.06
N ALA A 680 35.21 -13.85 1.73
CA ALA A 680 33.88 -13.33 1.41
C ALA A 680 33.82 -12.59 0.06
N PHE A 681 34.75 -11.67 -0.19
CA PHE A 681 34.79 -10.91 -1.44
C PHE A 681 34.87 -11.80 -2.70
N PRO A 682 35.77 -12.81 -2.78
CA PRO A 682 35.79 -13.71 -3.94
C PRO A 682 34.54 -14.59 -4.07
N ALA A 683 33.91 -14.97 -2.95
CA ALA A 683 32.65 -15.72 -2.97
C ALA A 683 31.48 -14.88 -3.50
N ALA A 684 31.37 -13.62 -3.07
CA ALA A 684 30.37 -12.67 -3.58
C ALA A 684 30.56 -12.42 -5.08
N VAL A 685 31.79 -12.10 -5.51
CA VAL A 685 32.16 -11.96 -6.93
C VAL A 685 31.77 -13.20 -7.74
N HIS A 686 32.10 -14.40 -7.24
CA HIS A 686 31.78 -15.66 -7.91
C HIS A 686 30.26 -15.88 -8.04
N CYS A 687 29.50 -15.63 -6.96
CA CYS A 687 28.05 -15.74 -6.97
C CYS A 687 27.42 -14.84 -8.05
N VAL A 688 27.73 -13.54 -8.02
CA VAL A 688 27.16 -12.53 -8.92
C VAL A 688 27.53 -12.77 -10.39
N LEU A 689 28.75 -13.23 -10.68
CA LEU A 689 29.16 -13.54 -12.06
C LEU A 689 28.49 -14.79 -12.65
N HIS A 690 27.89 -15.66 -11.83
CA HIS A 690 27.19 -16.88 -12.26
C HIS A 690 25.68 -16.89 -11.94
N ALA A 691 25.14 -15.82 -11.35
CA ALA A 691 23.73 -15.74 -10.97
C ALA A 691 22.84 -15.19 -12.08
N ASP A 692 21.83 -15.96 -12.46
CA ASP A 692 20.79 -15.55 -13.42
C ASP A 692 19.53 -14.98 -12.72
N ASP A 693 19.57 -14.85 -11.39
CA ASP A 693 18.54 -14.21 -10.57
C ASP A 693 18.78 -12.70 -10.43
N ASN A 694 17.71 -11.89 -10.49
CA ASN A 694 17.81 -10.44 -10.48
C ASN A 694 18.22 -9.88 -9.10
N SER A 695 17.74 -10.45 -8.00
CA SER A 695 18.06 -9.97 -6.64
C SER A 695 19.51 -10.28 -6.28
N ILE A 696 20.01 -11.47 -6.62
CA ILE A 696 21.45 -11.76 -6.46
C ILE A 696 22.32 -10.77 -7.26
N LEU A 697 21.88 -10.35 -8.45
CA LEU A 697 22.57 -9.36 -9.28
C LEU A 697 22.51 -7.93 -8.71
N GLN A 698 21.36 -7.50 -8.20
CA GLN A 698 21.17 -6.19 -7.55
C GLN A 698 22.01 -6.08 -6.27
N ASN A 699 21.70 -6.96 -5.30
CA ASN A 699 22.23 -6.97 -3.95
C ASN A 699 23.74 -7.24 -3.98
N GLY A 700 24.19 -8.06 -4.93
CA GLY A 700 25.62 -8.28 -5.20
C GLY A 700 26.33 -7.07 -5.81
N GLY A 701 25.67 -6.29 -6.64
CA GLY A 701 26.20 -5.02 -7.16
C GLY A 701 26.45 -4.00 -6.06
N GLU A 702 25.47 -3.84 -5.16
CA GLU A 702 25.58 -2.93 -4.00
C GLU A 702 26.53 -3.45 -2.92
N CYS A 703 26.61 -4.76 -2.71
CA CYS A 703 27.59 -5.37 -1.81
C CYS A 703 29.02 -5.06 -2.28
N LEU A 704 29.29 -5.20 -3.59
CA LEU A 704 30.55 -4.83 -4.20
C LEU A 704 30.78 -3.31 -4.21
N ARG A 705 29.73 -2.47 -4.28
CA ARG A 705 29.83 -1.02 -4.03
C ARG A 705 30.31 -0.75 -2.60
N GLY A 706 29.78 -1.47 -1.61
CA GLY A 706 30.24 -1.42 -0.22
C GLY A 706 31.74 -1.72 -0.07
N TYR A 707 32.25 -2.75 -0.75
CA TYR A 707 33.69 -3.05 -0.78
C TYR A 707 34.54 -1.93 -1.39
N VAL A 708 34.08 -1.25 -2.45
CA VAL A 708 34.77 -0.08 -3.04
C VAL A 708 34.67 1.16 -2.14
N SER A 709 33.57 1.32 -1.41
CA SER A 709 33.32 2.43 -0.48
C SER A 709 34.21 2.34 0.77
N VAL A 710 34.36 1.17 1.37
CA VAL A 710 35.10 1.01 2.63
C VAL A 710 36.56 0.55 2.42
N ALA A 711 36.84 -0.31 1.45
CA ALA A 711 38.08 -1.08 1.37
C ALA A 711 38.83 -0.98 0.02
N MET A 712 38.66 0.13 -0.70
CA MET A 712 39.22 0.38 -2.04
C MET A 712 40.68 -0.07 -2.21
N GLU A 713 41.58 0.28 -1.29
CA GLU A 713 43.00 -0.09 -1.38
C GLU A 713 43.22 -1.61 -1.27
N GLN A 714 42.47 -2.29 -0.39
CA GLN A 714 42.57 -3.73 -0.18
C GLN A 714 42.01 -4.50 -1.39
N VAL A 715 40.90 -4.04 -1.97
CA VAL A 715 40.33 -4.54 -3.23
C VAL A 715 41.30 -4.33 -4.40
N SER A 716 41.99 -3.18 -4.43
CA SER A 716 43.00 -2.83 -5.44
C SER A 716 44.30 -3.64 -5.28
N ALA A 717 44.62 -4.10 -4.06
CA ALA A 717 45.80 -4.91 -3.75
C ALA A 717 45.57 -6.42 -3.87
N TRP A 718 44.34 -6.92 -3.60
CA TRP A 718 43.98 -8.34 -3.71
C TRP A 718 44.22 -8.88 -5.12
N ARG A 719 44.69 -10.12 -5.24
CA ARG A 719 44.91 -10.82 -6.52
C ARG A 719 44.38 -12.24 -6.45
N ASP A 720 43.84 -12.74 -7.58
CA ASP A 720 43.56 -14.17 -7.77
C ASP A 720 44.83 -14.96 -8.16
N GLU A 721 44.70 -16.29 -8.31
CA GLU A 721 45.79 -17.16 -8.75
C GLU A 721 46.28 -16.89 -10.19
N SER A 722 45.50 -16.14 -10.98
CA SER A 722 45.83 -15.74 -12.37
C SER A 722 46.45 -14.33 -12.46
N GLY A 723 46.50 -13.58 -11.35
CA GLY A 723 47.01 -12.21 -11.29
C GLY A 723 46.00 -11.10 -11.62
N HIS A 724 44.70 -11.40 -11.72
CA HIS A 724 43.64 -10.38 -11.80
C HIS A 724 43.44 -9.71 -10.44
N SER A 725 43.17 -8.40 -10.43
CA SER A 725 42.86 -7.61 -9.23
C SER A 725 41.39 -7.72 -8.81
N GLY A 726 41.07 -7.34 -7.58
CA GLY A 726 39.68 -7.26 -7.13
C GLY A 726 38.88 -6.26 -7.95
N LEU A 727 39.51 -5.17 -8.40
CA LEU A 727 38.91 -4.23 -9.34
C LEU A 727 38.57 -4.88 -10.69
N ASP A 728 39.45 -5.71 -11.27
CA ASP A 728 39.15 -6.39 -12.55
C ASP A 728 37.83 -7.18 -12.47
N TYR A 729 37.59 -7.86 -11.35
CA TYR A 729 36.34 -8.59 -11.10
C TYR A 729 35.12 -7.67 -10.92
N ILE A 730 35.24 -6.57 -10.19
CA ILE A 730 34.13 -5.61 -10.02
C ILE A 730 33.79 -4.91 -11.35
N PHE A 731 34.79 -4.60 -12.18
CA PHE A 731 34.56 -4.12 -13.55
C PHE A 731 33.82 -5.17 -14.42
N ASN A 732 34.14 -6.46 -14.27
CA ASN A 732 33.41 -7.53 -14.96
C ASN A 732 31.95 -7.66 -14.47
N VAL A 733 31.69 -7.47 -13.17
CA VAL A 733 30.32 -7.42 -12.62
C VAL A 733 29.55 -6.21 -13.15
N ALA A 734 30.14 -5.02 -13.11
CA ALA A 734 29.53 -3.82 -13.67
C ALA A 734 29.21 -3.99 -15.17
N GLN A 735 30.08 -4.67 -15.94
CA GLN A 735 29.81 -5.04 -17.32
C GLN A 735 28.68 -6.07 -17.49
N ARG A 736 28.53 -7.06 -16.58
CA ARG A 736 27.38 -8.00 -16.58
C ARG A 736 26.05 -7.28 -16.30
N LEU A 737 26.05 -6.34 -15.35
CA LEU A 737 24.86 -5.54 -15.00
C LEU A 737 24.48 -4.52 -16.09
N LEU A 738 25.47 -3.97 -16.80
CA LEU A 738 25.30 -3.06 -17.94
C LEU A 738 25.16 -3.79 -19.30
N ASP A 739 25.23 -5.12 -19.35
CA ASP A 739 24.99 -5.86 -20.60
C ASP A 739 23.52 -5.69 -21.02
N PRO A 740 23.22 -5.25 -22.26
CA PRO A 740 21.83 -5.11 -22.72
C PRO A 740 21.07 -6.43 -22.82
N ARG A 741 21.78 -7.57 -22.79
CA ARG A 741 21.17 -8.91 -22.78
C ARG A 741 20.74 -9.36 -21.39
N THR A 742 21.28 -8.74 -20.34
CA THR A 742 20.80 -8.87 -18.96
C THR A 742 19.50 -8.07 -18.83
N PRO A 743 18.46 -8.56 -18.14
CA PRO A 743 17.22 -7.80 -17.90
C PRO A 743 17.47 -6.38 -17.37
N GLU A 744 16.57 -5.43 -17.66
CA GLU A 744 16.64 -4.09 -17.04
C GLU A 744 16.41 -4.16 -15.52
N SER A 745 15.60 -5.11 -15.06
CA SER A 745 15.34 -5.38 -13.64
C SER A 745 16.57 -5.80 -12.82
N ALA A 746 17.68 -6.23 -13.44
CA ALA A 746 18.93 -6.48 -12.73
C ALA A 746 19.79 -5.21 -12.53
N SER A 747 19.39 -4.08 -13.13
CA SER A 747 20.21 -2.86 -13.24
C SER A 747 19.75 -1.62 -12.45
N PRO A 748 18.78 -1.62 -11.50
CA PRO A 748 18.29 -0.37 -10.89
C PRO A 748 19.36 0.38 -10.07
N PHE A 749 20.34 -0.32 -9.47
CA PHE A 749 21.36 0.32 -8.62
C PHE A 749 22.74 0.46 -9.29
N VAL A 750 22.91 -0.05 -10.52
CA VAL A 750 24.23 -0.11 -11.19
C VAL A 750 24.89 1.25 -11.40
N GLY A 751 24.10 2.33 -11.46
CA GLY A 751 24.59 3.70 -11.51
C GLY A 751 25.41 4.09 -10.28
N ARG A 752 25.01 3.66 -9.07
CA ARG A 752 25.72 3.96 -7.81
C ARG A 752 27.11 3.32 -7.82
N LEU A 753 27.19 2.03 -8.16
CA LEU A 753 28.46 1.31 -8.34
C LEU A 753 29.34 1.95 -9.43
N THR A 754 28.76 2.28 -10.58
CA THR A 754 29.49 2.85 -11.74
C THR A 754 30.07 4.23 -11.42
N SER A 755 29.28 5.11 -10.80
CA SER A 755 29.73 6.43 -10.34
C SER A 755 30.88 6.32 -9.33
N LEU A 756 30.77 5.42 -8.35
CA LEU A 756 31.82 5.23 -7.34
C LEU A 756 33.13 4.69 -7.94
N LEU A 757 33.04 3.72 -8.87
CA LEU A 757 34.20 3.20 -9.59
C LEU A 757 34.92 4.28 -10.39
N ILE A 758 34.20 5.14 -11.11
CA ILE A 758 34.84 6.21 -11.90
C ILE A 758 35.44 7.28 -10.97
N LYS A 759 34.72 7.71 -9.93
CA LYS A 759 35.21 8.69 -8.92
C LYS A 759 36.49 8.22 -8.22
N ARG A 760 36.59 6.94 -7.81
CA ARG A 760 37.70 6.44 -6.98
C ARG A 760 38.79 5.66 -7.71
N ALA A 761 38.48 4.99 -8.82
CA ALA A 761 39.42 4.05 -9.46
C ALA A 761 40.10 4.60 -10.73
N GLY A 762 39.63 5.71 -11.31
CA GLY A 762 40.11 6.22 -12.60
C GLY A 762 41.63 6.40 -12.72
N VAL A 763 42.29 6.83 -11.64
CA VAL A 763 43.75 7.07 -11.58
C VAL A 763 44.57 5.77 -11.57
N VAL A 764 44.00 4.65 -11.12
CA VAL A 764 44.73 3.39 -10.83
C VAL A 764 44.82 2.46 -12.05
N ILE A 765 44.11 2.76 -13.15
CA ILE A 765 43.73 1.77 -14.17
C ILE A 765 44.33 2.03 -15.57
N GLY A 766 45.13 3.10 -15.75
CA GLY A 766 45.57 3.60 -17.06
C GLY A 766 46.36 2.64 -17.97
N ASP A 767 47.05 1.63 -17.41
CA ASP A 767 48.13 0.93 -18.14
C ASP A 767 47.73 -0.38 -18.87
N ARG A 768 46.45 -0.80 -18.87
CA ARG A 768 46.04 -2.13 -19.41
C ARG A 768 44.65 -2.16 -20.07
N SER A 769 44.52 -1.55 -21.24
CA SER A 769 43.21 -1.25 -21.84
C SER A 769 43.02 -1.47 -23.35
N GLU A 770 44.02 -1.21 -24.20
CA GLU A 770 43.88 -1.20 -25.68
C GLU A 770 43.24 -2.48 -26.26
N LEU A 771 43.55 -3.65 -25.67
CA LEU A 771 43.01 -4.95 -26.10
C LEU A 771 41.51 -5.12 -25.80
N LEU A 772 41.03 -4.56 -24.67
CA LEU A 772 39.61 -4.58 -24.31
C LEU A 772 38.81 -3.60 -25.16
N LEU A 773 39.36 -2.41 -25.43
CA LEU A 773 38.76 -1.43 -26.34
C LEU A 773 38.51 -2.01 -27.74
N ARG A 774 39.47 -2.75 -28.30
CA ARG A 774 39.29 -3.46 -29.59
C ARG A 774 38.23 -4.56 -29.53
N ALA A 775 38.17 -5.33 -28.44
CA ALA A 775 37.17 -6.39 -28.28
C ALA A 775 35.73 -5.83 -28.15
N VAL A 776 35.55 -4.74 -27.41
CA VAL A 776 34.25 -4.09 -27.22
C VAL A 776 33.81 -3.35 -28.49
N LEU A 777 34.69 -2.60 -29.15
CA LEU A 777 34.39 -1.95 -30.44
C LEU A 777 33.98 -2.97 -31.50
N SER A 778 34.68 -4.10 -31.60
CA SER A 778 34.34 -5.20 -32.52
C SER A 778 32.95 -5.78 -32.24
N LYS A 779 32.56 -5.93 -30.97
CA LYS A 779 31.20 -6.35 -30.59
C LYS A 779 30.14 -5.30 -30.85
N MET A 780 30.43 -4.01 -30.61
CA MET A 780 29.48 -2.91 -30.88
C MET A 780 29.21 -2.77 -32.39
N GLN A 781 30.23 -2.90 -33.25
CA GLN A 781 30.05 -2.87 -34.71
C GLN A 781 29.24 -4.06 -35.26
N GLN A 782 29.08 -5.16 -34.51
CA GLN A 782 28.22 -6.29 -34.90
C GLN A 782 26.72 -6.06 -34.63
N VAL A 783 26.33 -4.93 -34.03
CA VAL A 783 24.93 -4.65 -33.65
C VAL A 783 24.12 -3.91 -34.74
N GLU A 784 24.76 -3.47 -35.83
CA GLU A 784 24.11 -2.73 -36.95
C GLU A 784 23.03 -3.53 -37.73
N ALA A 785 22.70 -4.76 -37.33
CA ALA A 785 21.83 -5.70 -38.05
C ALA A 785 20.47 -6.02 -37.38
N LEU A 786 19.99 -5.20 -36.43
CA LEU A 786 18.71 -5.45 -35.70
C LEU A 786 17.65 -4.32 -35.78
N SER A 787 17.49 -3.72 -36.97
CA SER A 787 16.30 -2.92 -37.34
C SER A 787 14.97 -3.72 -37.33
N VAL A 788 15.04 -5.03 -37.09
CA VAL A 788 13.90 -5.96 -37.02
C VAL A 788 12.94 -5.65 -35.85
N ASN A 789 13.38 -4.93 -34.82
CA ASN A 789 12.59 -4.75 -33.60
C ASN A 789 11.34 -3.84 -33.73
N GLN A 790 11.24 -3.04 -34.79
CA GLN A 790 9.99 -2.35 -35.14
C GLN A 790 8.94 -3.33 -35.72
N LEU A 791 9.37 -4.43 -36.34
CA LEU A 791 8.47 -5.49 -36.84
C LEU A 791 8.08 -6.48 -35.74
N THR A 792 8.97 -6.85 -34.82
CA THR A 792 8.60 -7.73 -33.70
C THR A 792 7.67 -7.04 -32.71
N SER A 793 7.88 -5.75 -32.39
CA SER A 793 6.93 -4.99 -31.57
C SER A 793 5.54 -4.87 -32.21
N LEU A 794 5.46 -4.60 -33.53
CA LEU A 794 4.20 -4.64 -34.28
C LEU A 794 3.54 -6.03 -34.27
N LEU A 795 4.30 -7.10 -34.53
CA LEU A 795 3.78 -8.48 -34.53
C LEU A 795 3.36 -8.95 -33.12
N ILE A 796 4.07 -8.54 -32.07
CA ILE A 796 3.68 -8.81 -30.68
C ILE A 796 2.38 -8.07 -30.36
N LYS A 797 2.23 -6.81 -30.78
CA LYS A 797 0.99 -6.02 -30.63
C LYS A 797 -0.19 -6.68 -31.35
N MET A 798 -0.02 -7.03 -32.62
CA MET A 798 -1.00 -7.81 -33.41
C MET A 798 -1.33 -9.17 -32.77
N SER A 799 -0.37 -9.81 -32.07
CA SER A 799 -0.60 -11.07 -31.35
C SER A 799 -1.34 -10.88 -30.02
N ARG A 800 -1.16 -9.74 -29.35
CA ARG A 800 -1.92 -9.32 -28.16
C ARG A 800 -3.37 -9.02 -28.54
N ASP A 801 -3.59 -8.26 -29.62
CA ASP A 801 -4.93 -7.91 -30.11
C ASP A 801 -5.72 -9.18 -30.51
N ARG A 802 -5.07 -10.16 -31.17
CA ARG A 802 -5.67 -11.47 -31.46
C ARG A 802 -5.93 -12.35 -30.22
N ARG A 803 -5.38 -12.03 -29.05
CA ARG A 803 -5.66 -12.73 -27.78
C ARG A 803 -6.77 -12.08 -26.96
N GLN A 804 -7.27 -10.90 -27.33
CA GLN A 804 -8.28 -10.14 -26.57
C GLN A 804 -9.70 -10.19 -27.17
N GLY A 805 -10.01 -11.22 -27.98
CA GLY A 805 -11.40 -11.68 -28.19
C GLY A 805 -12.37 -10.75 -28.90
N ARG A 806 -11.92 -9.63 -29.50
CA ARG A 806 -12.82 -8.72 -30.25
C ARG A 806 -13.06 -9.21 -31.67
N ALA A 807 -14.29 -9.64 -31.95
CA ALA A 807 -14.74 -9.90 -33.31
C ALA A 807 -14.88 -8.58 -34.11
N ALA A 808 -14.41 -8.59 -35.36
CA ALA A 808 -14.68 -7.53 -36.34
C ALA A 808 -15.74 -8.02 -37.33
N PRO A 809 -16.63 -7.15 -37.85
CA PRO A 809 -17.74 -7.54 -38.69
C PRO A 809 -17.29 -7.94 -40.12
N PRO A 810 -18.01 -8.86 -40.79
CA PRO A 810 -17.64 -9.35 -42.12
C PRO A 810 -18.12 -8.40 -43.24
N SER A 811 -17.26 -8.13 -44.23
CA SER A 811 -17.68 -7.64 -45.55
C SER A 811 -16.62 -7.94 -46.64
N CYS A 812 -17.09 -8.06 -47.89
CA CYS A 812 -16.29 -8.00 -49.13
C CYS A 812 -15.27 -9.13 -49.42
N VAL A 813 -15.79 -10.35 -49.61
CA VAL A 813 -15.75 -11.13 -50.87
C VAL A 813 -14.46 -11.13 -51.73
N GLU A 814 -13.96 -12.33 -52.02
CA GLU A 814 -12.89 -12.64 -52.98
C GLU A 814 -13.30 -12.47 -54.46
N GLN A 815 -12.33 -12.21 -55.36
CA GLN A 815 -12.44 -12.55 -56.78
C GLN A 815 -11.08 -12.74 -57.46
N ASP A 816 -10.97 -13.72 -58.36
CA ASP A 816 -9.74 -14.17 -59.00
C ASP A 816 -9.21 -13.28 -60.14
N ALA A 817 -7.90 -13.34 -60.39
CA ALA A 817 -7.35 -13.39 -61.75
C ALA A 817 -5.93 -14.01 -61.76
N ALA A 818 -5.69 -14.98 -62.65
CA ALA A 818 -4.47 -15.80 -62.69
C ALA A 818 -3.45 -15.39 -63.78
N SER A 819 -2.33 -16.11 -63.81
CA SER A 819 -1.26 -16.16 -64.85
C SER A 819 -0.23 -15.02 -64.90
N GLY A 820 1.06 -15.27 -65.20
CA GLY A 820 1.75 -16.56 -65.31
C GLY A 820 3.10 -16.48 -66.04
N GLY A 821 4.14 -17.18 -65.57
CA GLY A 821 5.45 -17.28 -66.23
C GLY A 821 6.57 -17.79 -65.29
N PRO A 822 7.64 -18.45 -65.78
CA PRO A 822 8.28 -19.51 -64.96
C PRO A 822 9.82 -19.47 -64.80
N GLN A 823 10.30 -20.25 -63.81
CA GLN A 823 11.68 -20.74 -63.61
C GLN A 823 12.73 -19.68 -63.20
N CYS A 824 13.71 -19.96 -62.33
CA CYS A 824 14.26 -21.25 -61.86
C CYS A 824 14.20 -21.48 -60.32
N GLN A 825 14.57 -22.70 -59.91
CA GLN A 825 14.79 -23.19 -58.54
C GLN A 825 16.27 -23.67 -58.39
N PRO A 826 16.72 -24.23 -57.26
CA PRO A 826 16.67 -23.75 -55.86
C PRO A 826 18.06 -23.86 -55.15
N GLU A 827 18.19 -23.42 -53.89
CA GLU A 827 18.96 -24.19 -52.89
C GLU A 827 18.67 -23.80 -51.41
N SER A 828 18.75 -24.81 -50.53
CA SER A 828 18.70 -24.82 -49.05
C SER A 828 17.99 -23.69 -48.26
N ALA A 829 16.88 -24.05 -47.60
CA ALA A 829 16.40 -23.43 -46.35
C ALA A 829 16.35 -24.49 -45.22
N SER A 830 16.54 -24.08 -43.96
CA SER A 830 16.73 -25.01 -42.82
C SER A 830 15.42 -25.35 -42.07
N PRO A 831 15.32 -26.52 -41.38
CA PRO A 831 14.03 -27.11 -40.98
C PRO A 831 13.41 -26.57 -39.68
N PHE A 832 13.80 -25.38 -39.21
CA PHE A 832 13.47 -24.90 -37.86
C PHE A 832 11.98 -24.57 -37.64
N VAL A 833 11.29 -24.10 -38.68
CA VAL A 833 9.91 -23.57 -38.56
C VAL A 833 8.87 -24.69 -38.32
N GLY A 834 9.07 -25.87 -38.90
CA GLY A 834 8.08 -26.96 -38.81
C GLY A 834 7.97 -27.60 -37.42
N GLN A 835 9.04 -27.60 -36.63
CA GLN A 835 9.06 -28.21 -35.29
C GLN A 835 8.33 -27.34 -34.26
N LEU A 836 8.52 -26.02 -34.27
CA LEU A 836 7.87 -25.08 -33.34
C LEU A 836 6.34 -25.12 -33.40
N THR A 837 5.76 -25.22 -34.60
CA THR A 837 4.30 -25.40 -34.76
C THR A 837 3.78 -26.68 -34.13
N SER A 838 4.53 -27.79 -34.24
CA SER A 838 4.12 -29.06 -33.61
C SER A 838 4.20 -29.01 -32.07
N LEU A 839 5.20 -28.30 -31.52
CA LEU A 839 5.39 -28.20 -30.07
C LEU A 839 4.30 -27.35 -29.41
N LEU A 840 3.93 -26.22 -30.02
CA LEU A 840 2.89 -25.31 -29.51
C LEU A 840 1.49 -25.94 -29.52
N ILE A 841 1.18 -26.78 -30.51
CA ILE A 841 -0.06 -27.57 -30.54
C ILE A 841 -0.08 -28.61 -29.42
N LYS A 842 1.06 -29.21 -29.08
CA LYS A 842 1.14 -30.20 -27.99
C LYS A 842 1.06 -29.56 -26.60
N MET A 843 1.81 -28.47 -26.36
CA MET A 843 1.81 -27.75 -25.08
C MET A 843 0.47 -27.08 -24.73
N SER A 844 -0.41 -26.85 -25.71
CA SER A 844 -1.77 -26.32 -25.48
C SER A 844 -2.82 -27.40 -25.19
N SER A 845 -2.52 -28.68 -25.46
CA SER A 845 -3.33 -29.82 -25.05
C SER A 845 -3.10 -30.16 -23.56
N ASP A 846 -1.83 -30.31 -23.17
CA ASP A 846 -1.46 -30.91 -21.88
C ASP A 846 -1.72 -30.00 -20.66
N ARG A 847 -2.12 -28.74 -20.87
CA ARG A 847 -2.59 -27.81 -19.81
C ARG A 847 -4.12 -27.81 -19.59
N ARG A 848 -4.89 -28.69 -20.25
CA ARG A 848 -6.36 -28.72 -20.15
C ARG A 848 -6.97 -29.99 -19.53
N GLN A 849 -6.17 -30.94 -19.05
CA GLN A 849 -6.68 -32.18 -18.42
C GLN A 849 -6.00 -32.50 -17.07
N GLY A 850 -6.21 -31.63 -16.08
CA GLY A 850 -5.91 -31.93 -14.67
C GLY A 850 -7.13 -32.50 -13.94
N ARG A 851 -7.45 -33.79 -14.15
CA ARG A 851 -8.38 -34.55 -13.28
C ARG A 851 -7.61 -35.63 -12.53
N ALA A 852 -7.84 -35.71 -11.21
CA ALA A 852 -7.24 -36.74 -10.37
C ALA A 852 -7.78 -38.14 -10.71
N ALA A 853 -6.92 -39.15 -10.56
CA ALA A 853 -7.23 -40.57 -10.68
C ALA A 853 -6.48 -41.36 -9.59
N PRO A 854 -6.99 -42.52 -9.14
CA PRO A 854 -6.68 -43.04 -7.81
C PRO A 854 -5.38 -43.88 -7.72
N PRO A 855 -4.77 -43.98 -6.53
CA PRO A 855 -3.68 -44.92 -6.26
C PRO A 855 -4.20 -46.35 -6.08
N SER A 856 -3.41 -47.34 -6.52
CA SER A 856 -3.66 -48.77 -6.25
C SER A 856 -2.37 -49.49 -5.84
N CYS A 857 -2.46 -50.16 -4.68
CA CYS A 857 -1.81 -51.39 -4.18
C CYS A 857 -0.73 -52.10 -5.05
N VAL A 858 0.30 -52.76 -4.49
CA VAL A 858 0.67 -53.07 -3.09
C VAL A 858 2.12 -53.60 -3.01
N GLU A 859 2.80 -53.45 -1.85
CA GLU A 859 3.83 -54.30 -1.19
C GLU A 859 4.62 -53.38 -0.20
N GLN A 860 4.45 -53.51 1.13
CA GLN A 860 5.09 -54.44 2.09
C GLN A 860 6.60 -54.14 2.34
N ASP A 861 7.11 -53.99 3.57
CA ASP A 861 6.49 -54.24 4.89
C ASP A 861 7.19 -53.50 6.08
N ALA A 862 6.61 -53.65 7.30
CA ALA A 862 7.18 -53.50 8.66
C ALA A 862 7.29 -52.13 9.40
N ALA A 863 6.41 -51.96 10.41
CA ALA A 863 6.65 -51.49 11.81
C ALA A 863 7.27 -50.09 12.13
N SER A 864 6.88 -49.34 13.18
CA SER A 864 5.85 -49.51 14.23
C SER A 864 5.64 -48.23 15.06
N GLY A 865 4.43 -47.99 15.59
CA GLY A 865 4.17 -47.02 16.69
C GLY A 865 3.08 -45.97 16.39
N GLY A 866 2.19 -45.70 17.35
CA GLY A 866 1.14 -44.66 17.30
C GLY A 866 1.47 -43.43 18.19
N PRO A 867 0.50 -42.58 18.61
CA PRO A 867 -0.94 -42.83 18.72
C PRO A 867 -1.83 -41.96 17.80
N GLN A 868 -3.11 -41.82 18.15
CA GLN A 868 -4.21 -41.29 17.33
C GLN A 868 -4.34 -39.76 17.39
N CYS A 869 -4.69 -39.14 16.27
CA CYS A 869 -5.32 -37.82 16.21
C CYS A 869 -6.80 -37.97 15.77
N GLN A 870 -7.65 -37.06 16.24
CA GLN A 870 -9.05 -36.94 15.77
C GLN A 870 -9.11 -35.99 14.56
N PRO A 871 -10.13 -36.09 13.69
CA PRO A 871 -10.33 -35.13 12.62
C PRO A 871 -10.89 -33.81 13.19
N GLU A 872 -10.16 -32.72 13.02
CA GLU A 872 -10.62 -31.38 13.39
C GLU A 872 -11.75 -30.89 12.46
N SER A 873 -12.62 -30.04 12.99
CA SER A 873 -13.77 -29.47 12.29
C SER A 873 -13.36 -28.35 11.35
N ALA A 874 -13.73 -28.45 10.07
CA ALA A 874 -13.61 -27.33 9.14
C ALA A 874 -14.59 -26.20 9.50
N SER A 875 -14.06 -25.04 9.86
CA SER A 875 -14.80 -23.79 10.10
C SER A 875 -14.74 -22.85 8.87
N PRO A 876 -15.58 -21.80 8.79
CA PRO A 876 -15.97 -21.21 7.49
C PRO A 876 -15.07 -20.06 7.00
N PHE A 877 -14.05 -20.39 6.20
CA PHE A 877 -13.12 -19.43 5.57
C PHE A 877 -13.74 -18.61 4.40
N VAL A 878 -14.97 -18.12 4.55
CA VAL A 878 -15.74 -17.42 3.50
C VAL A 878 -16.26 -16.03 3.96
N GLY A 879 -16.18 -15.70 5.25
CA GLY A 879 -16.65 -14.41 5.78
C GLY A 879 -15.70 -13.21 5.54
N GLN A 880 -14.39 -13.44 5.46
CA GLN A 880 -13.38 -12.37 5.58
C GLN A 880 -12.94 -11.73 4.24
N LEU A 881 -13.25 -12.32 3.09
CA LEU A 881 -12.84 -11.78 1.78
C LEU A 881 -13.68 -10.57 1.30
N THR A 882 -14.83 -10.30 1.94
CA THR A 882 -15.80 -9.30 1.48
C THR A 882 -15.52 -7.88 1.99
N SER A 883 -14.94 -7.74 3.19
CA SER A 883 -14.62 -6.43 3.79
C SER A 883 -13.46 -5.73 3.06
N LEU A 884 -12.45 -6.49 2.65
CA LEU A 884 -11.22 -5.98 2.05
C LEU A 884 -11.44 -5.34 0.66
N LEU A 885 -12.44 -5.83 -0.09
CA LEU A 885 -12.85 -5.26 -1.38
C LEU A 885 -13.61 -3.94 -1.26
N ILE A 886 -14.22 -3.63 -0.11
CA ILE A 886 -15.03 -2.42 0.06
C ILE A 886 -14.13 -1.19 0.30
N LYS A 887 -13.06 -1.31 1.10
CA LYS A 887 -12.14 -0.19 1.38
C LYS A 887 -11.39 0.28 0.13
N MET A 888 -10.91 -0.64 -0.72
CA MET A 888 -10.22 -0.33 -1.98
C MET A 888 -11.10 0.31 -3.08
N SER A 889 -12.40 0.53 -2.84
CA SER A 889 -13.34 1.04 -3.85
C SER A 889 -13.70 2.53 -3.72
N ARG A 890 -13.34 3.21 -2.62
CA ARG A 890 -13.79 4.59 -2.34
C ARG A 890 -12.92 5.69 -2.97
N ASP A 891 -11.60 5.53 -3.03
CA ASP A 891 -10.66 6.63 -3.39
C ASP A 891 -10.51 6.89 -4.91
N ARG A 892 -11.60 6.77 -5.68
CA ARG A 892 -11.60 7.01 -7.14
C ARG A 892 -12.79 7.79 -7.71
N ARG A 893 -13.61 8.45 -6.89
CA ARG A 893 -14.79 9.21 -7.36
C ARG A 893 -15.06 10.55 -6.65
N GLN A 894 -14.03 11.38 -6.45
CA GLN A 894 -14.22 12.83 -6.28
C GLN A 894 -13.33 13.62 -7.27
N GLY A 895 -13.83 14.77 -7.71
CA GLY A 895 -13.27 15.54 -8.84
C GLY A 895 -14.38 16.29 -9.59
N ARG A 896 -14.60 17.56 -9.22
CA ARG A 896 -15.83 18.31 -9.55
C ARG A 896 -15.92 18.76 -11.01
N ALA A 897 -17.17 19.00 -11.44
CA ALA A 897 -17.50 19.81 -12.61
C ALA A 897 -18.25 21.09 -12.18
N ALA A 898 -18.09 22.18 -12.93
CA ALA A 898 -18.75 23.47 -12.70
C ALA A 898 -19.37 24.04 -14.01
N PRO A 899 -20.38 24.94 -13.96
CA PRO A 899 -21.38 25.05 -15.02
C PRO A 899 -21.39 26.47 -15.70
N PRO A 900 -22.44 27.02 -16.36
CA PRO A 900 -22.34 27.24 -17.81
C PRO A 900 -22.83 28.61 -18.39
N SER A 901 -22.49 28.86 -19.67
CA SER A 901 -23.11 29.85 -20.59
C SER A 901 -22.82 31.36 -20.28
N CYS A 902 -22.91 32.35 -21.19
CA CYS A 902 -23.28 32.48 -22.63
C CYS A 902 -22.82 33.90 -23.14
N VAL A 903 -22.87 34.40 -24.39
CA VAL A 903 -23.35 33.97 -25.74
C VAL A 903 -22.72 34.89 -26.83
N GLU A 904 -22.56 34.41 -28.10
CA GLU A 904 -22.30 35.20 -29.36
C GLU A 904 -20.99 36.07 -29.44
N GLN A 905 -20.42 36.51 -30.59
CA GLN A 905 -20.53 36.39 -32.07
C GLN A 905 -19.15 36.87 -32.66
N ASP A 906 -18.67 36.70 -33.91
CA ASP A 906 -19.01 35.92 -35.13
C ASP A 906 -17.76 35.86 -36.10
N ALA A 907 -17.90 35.20 -37.25
CA ALA A 907 -17.30 35.52 -38.57
C ALA A 907 -15.78 35.27 -38.89
N ALA A 908 -15.53 34.05 -39.38
CA ALA A 908 -15.07 33.77 -40.77
C ALA A 908 -13.61 34.00 -41.28
N SER A 909 -13.10 32.94 -41.94
CA SER A 909 -12.02 32.86 -42.97
C SER A 909 -10.58 33.19 -42.55
N GLY A 910 -9.52 32.57 -43.11
CA GLY A 910 -9.43 31.45 -44.06
C GLY A 910 -7.94 31.09 -44.32
N GLY A 911 -7.65 29.86 -44.79
CA GLY A 911 -6.27 29.45 -45.13
C GLY A 911 -5.87 29.78 -46.59
N PRO A 912 -4.71 29.29 -47.11
CA PRO A 912 -3.73 28.39 -46.47
C PRO A 912 -2.23 28.80 -46.62
N GLN A 913 -1.36 27.96 -46.08
CA GLN A 913 0.04 27.65 -46.43
C GLN A 913 0.77 28.48 -47.52
N CYS A 914 1.97 28.99 -47.21
CA CYS A 914 3.23 28.53 -47.84
C CYS A 914 4.52 29.03 -47.13
N GLN A 915 5.56 28.19 -47.12
CA GLN A 915 6.97 28.49 -46.80
C GLN A 915 7.71 29.04 -48.07
N PRO A 916 8.99 29.51 -48.06
CA PRO A 916 10.04 29.27 -47.06
C PRO A 916 10.98 30.44 -46.65
N GLU A 917 11.79 30.14 -45.63
CA GLU A 917 13.19 30.54 -45.35
C GLU A 917 13.81 31.88 -45.86
N SER A 918 14.33 32.65 -44.90
CA SER A 918 15.68 33.24 -45.00
C SER A 918 16.27 33.52 -43.60
N ALA A 919 17.52 33.14 -43.34
CA ALA A 919 18.16 33.25 -42.02
C ALA A 919 18.55 34.69 -41.62
N SER A 920 18.78 34.94 -40.32
CA SER A 920 19.28 36.23 -39.80
C SER A 920 20.31 36.08 -38.66
N PRO A 921 21.14 37.11 -38.36
CA PRO A 921 22.49 36.92 -37.82
C PRO A 921 22.60 37.01 -36.27
N PHE A 922 21.93 36.12 -35.54
CA PHE A 922 21.81 36.24 -34.07
C PHE A 922 23.12 35.98 -33.28
N VAL A 923 23.92 34.98 -33.69
CA VAL A 923 25.03 34.45 -32.87
C VAL A 923 26.21 35.43 -32.69
N GLY A 924 26.44 36.32 -33.68
CA GLY A 924 27.64 37.16 -33.73
C GLY A 924 27.73 38.28 -32.66
N GLN A 925 26.64 38.60 -31.97
CA GLN A 925 26.62 39.69 -30.98
C GLN A 925 26.77 39.21 -29.53
N LEU A 926 26.35 37.98 -29.23
CA LEU A 926 26.35 37.37 -27.88
C LEU A 926 27.72 37.39 -27.20
N THR A 927 28.77 36.94 -27.91
CA THR A 927 30.16 36.90 -27.42
C THR A 927 30.72 38.29 -27.10
N SER A 928 30.24 39.36 -27.77
CA SER A 928 30.74 40.72 -27.55
C SER A 928 30.24 41.36 -26.25
N LEU A 929 29.05 40.98 -25.76
CA LEU A 929 28.47 41.54 -24.53
C LEU A 929 28.97 40.84 -23.27
N LEU A 930 29.08 39.50 -23.30
CA LEU A 930 29.53 38.69 -22.15
C LEU A 930 30.98 39.02 -21.76
N ILE A 931 31.85 39.27 -22.76
CA ILE A 931 33.25 39.74 -22.55
C ILE A 931 33.30 41.17 -21.96
N LYS A 932 32.21 41.94 -22.06
CA LYS A 932 32.10 43.27 -21.44
C LYS A 932 31.65 43.17 -19.98
N MET A 933 30.61 42.39 -19.70
CA MET A 933 30.08 42.16 -18.35
C MET A 933 31.12 41.50 -17.40
N SER A 934 32.06 40.73 -17.92
CA SER A 934 33.15 40.13 -17.12
C SER A 934 34.26 41.11 -16.71
N ARG A 935 34.37 42.30 -17.32
CA ARG A 935 35.40 43.29 -16.99
C ARG A 935 35.00 44.28 -15.89
N ASP A 936 33.73 44.65 -15.80
CA ASP A 936 33.28 45.69 -14.86
C ASP A 936 33.09 45.17 -13.41
N ARG A 937 33.06 43.86 -13.18
CA ARG A 937 32.89 43.24 -11.83
C ARG A 937 34.11 43.35 -10.89
N ARG A 938 35.13 44.16 -11.19
CA ARG A 938 36.36 44.27 -10.35
C ARG A 938 36.29 45.23 -9.15
N GLN A 939 35.16 45.90 -8.89
CA GLN A 939 34.97 46.74 -7.69
C GLN A 939 33.54 46.64 -7.14
N GLY A 940 33.34 45.95 -5.99
CA GLY A 940 32.09 46.10 -5.21
C GLY A 940 31.52 44.88 -4.47
N ARG A 941 32.15 44.49 -3.34
CA ARG A 941 31.61 43.64 -2.24
C ARG A 941 31.27 42.16 -2.52
N ALA A 942 31.42 41.37 -1.44
CA ALA A 942 30.88 40.04 -1.13
C ALA A 942 30.94 38.94 -2.22
N ALA A 943 31.74 37.91 -1.97
CA ALA A 943 31.78 36.68 -2.77
C ALA A 943 31.32 35.46 -1.93
N PRO A 944 30.62 34.48 -2.53
CA PRO A 944 30.53 33.13 -1.97
C PRO A 944 31.91 32.44 -2.01
N PRO A 945 32.13 31.35 -1.25
CA PRO A 945 33.46 30.78 -1.06
C PRO A 945 34.06 30.21 -2.35
N SER A 946 35.06 30.90 -2.90
CA SER A 946 35.94 30.38 -3.94
C SER A 946 36.94 29.38 -3.35
N CYS A 947 37.23 28.30 -4.08
CA CYS A 947 38.25 27.32 -3.71
C CYS A 947 39.60 28.00 -3.42
N VAL A 948 40.29 27.53 -2.37
CA VAL A 948 41.57 28.08 -1.94
C VAL A 948 42.70 27.44 -2.73
N GLU A 949 43.28 28.18 -3.68
CA GLU A 949 44.68 27.96 -4.06
C GLU A 949 45.56 28.50 -2.92
N GLN A 950 46.30 27.61 -2.24
CA GLN A 950 47.29 27.97 -1.24
C GLN A 950 48.69 27.64 -1.77
N ASP A 951 49.60 28.61 -1.69
CA ASP A 951 51.01 28.43 -2.06
C ASP A 951 51.67 27.28 -1.28
N ALA A 952 52.50 26.50 -1.97
CA ALA A 952 53.01 25.23 -1.48
C ALA A 952 54.05 25.38 -0.34
N ALA A 953 53.68 25.02 0.89
CA ALA A 953 54.61 24.98 2.03
C ALA A 953 54.34 23.92 3.13
N SER A 954 53.53 22.88 2.89
CA SER A 954 53.50 21.66 3.74
C SER A 954 52.77 20.50 3.04
N GLY A 955 53.04 19.26 3.46
CA GLY A 955 52.54 18.05 2.81
C GLY A 955 51.13 17.64 3.28
N GLY A 956 50.17 17.69 2.36
CA GLY A 956 48.84 17.06 2.45
C GLY A 956 48.39 16.60 1.05
N PRO A 957 47.45 15.64 0.92
CA PRO A 957 47.06 15.09 -0.36
C PRO A 957 46.30 16.12 -1.21
N GLN A 958 46.90 16.52 -2.34
CA GLN A 958 46.25 17.38 -3.33
C GLN A 958 45.23 16.57 -4.15
N CYS A 959 44.03 17.13 -4.36
CA CYS A 959 43.05 16.55 -5.27
C CYS A 959 43.56 16.64 -6.71
N GLN A 960 44.01 15.50 -7.27
CA GLN A 960 44.39 15.39 -8.67
C GLN A 960 43.14 15.41 -9.58
N PRO A 961 43.24 15.90 -10.83
CA PRO A 961 42.16 15.76 -11.79
C PRO A 961 41.92 14.27 -12.09
N VAL A 962 40.69 13.80 -11.88
CA VAL A 962 40.27 12.43 -12.23
C VAL A 962 40.40 12.23 -13.74
N VAL A 963 41.48 11.60 -14.19
CA VAL A 963 41.60 11.21 -15.61
C VAL A 963 40.65 10.06 -15.87
N ILE A 964 39.75 10.23 -16.84
CA ILE A 964 38.91 9.13 -17.35
C ILE A 964 39.81 8.21 -18.18
N GLY A 965 40.53 7.30 -17.51
CA GLY A 965 41.27 6.25 -18.20
C GLY A 965 40.32 5.32 -18.96
N ASP A 966 40.83 4.64 -20.00
CA ASP A 966 40.07 3.85 -20.99
C ASP A 966 38.98 2.93 -20.43
N ARG A 967 39.15 2.36 -19.22
CA ARG A 967 38.10 1.51 -18.62
C ARG A 967 36.90 2.30 -18.10
N GLY A 968 37.10 3.57 -17.73
CA GLY A 968 36.02 4.53 -17.49
C GLY A 968 35.22 4.77 -18.76
N GLU A 969 35.88 4.99 -19.90
CA GLU A 969 35.19 5.06 -21.20
C GLU A 969 34.42 3.77 -21.52
N LEU A 970 34.99 2.59 -21.25
CA LEU A 970 34.29 1.32 -21.46
C LEU A 970 33.03 1.19 -20.60
N LEU A 971 33.06 1.62 -19.34
CA LEU A 971 31.85 1.69 -18.50
C LEU A 971 30.84 2.69 -19.06
N LEU A 972 31.26 3.89 -19.46
CA LEU A 972 30.34 4.90 -20.02
C LEU A 972 29.70 4.44 -21.35
N ARG A 973 30.44 3.72 -22.20
CA ARG A 973 29.89 3.09 -23.42
C ARG A 973 28.90 1.96 -23.08
N ALA A 974 29.13 1.22 -21.99
CA ALA A 974 28.19 0.21 -21.51
C ALA A 974 26.90 0.84 -20.92
N VAL A 975 27.02 1.94 -20.15
CA VAL A 975 25.89 2.76 -19.68
C VAL A 975 25.05 3.25 -20.85
N LEU A 976 25.67 3.84 -21.89
CA LEU A 976 24.98 4.25 -23.11
C LEU A 976 24.28 3.07 -23.81
N SER A 977 24.96 1.93 -23.93
CA SER A 977 24.42 0.73 -24.59
C SER A 977 23.22 0.12 -23.85
N LYS A 978 23.23 0.14 -22.51
CA LYS A 978 22.09 -0.28 -21.69
C LYS A 978 20.93 0.70 -21.82
N MET A 979 21.18 2.01 -21.69
CA MET A 979 20.16 3.07 -21.73
C MET A 979 19.39 3.12 -23.06
N GLN A 980 19.97 2.62 -24.16
CA GLN A 980 19.29 2.47 -25.46
C GLN A 980 18.20 1.38 -25.49
N GLN A 981 18.08 0.53 -24.46
CA GLN A 981 17.16 -0.60 -24.41
C GLN A 981 16.29 -0.64 -23.14
N VAL A 982 16.35 0.40 -22.30
CA VAL A 982 15.66 0.47 -21.01
C VAL A 982 14.41 1.35 -21.13
N GLU A 983 13.25 0.81 -20.75
CA GLU A 983 12.01 1.58 -20.61
C GLU A 983 11.76 1.95 -19.12
N ALA A 984 12.30 1.18 -18.17
CA ALA A 984 12.13 1.42 -16.75
C ALA A 984 12.76 2.74 -16.25
N LEU A 985 11.96 3.56 -15.54
CA LEU A 985 12.38 4.85 -15.01
C LEU A 985 13.50 4.75 -13.98
N SER A 986 13.43 3.83 -13.02
CA SER A 986 14.45 3.65 -11.97
C SER A 986 15.82 3.34 -12.55
N VAL A 987 15.86 2.45 -13.56
CA VAL A 987 17.09 2.10 -14.29
C VAL A 987 17.59 3.29 -15.12
N ASN A 988 16.72 4.01 -15.82
CA ASN A 988 17.11 5.22 -16.56
C ASN A 988 17.63 6.33 -15.63
N GLN A 989 17.01 6.56 -14.46
CA GLN A 989 17.51 7.45 -13.41
C GLN A 989 18.92 7.05 -12.97
N SER A 990 19.12 5.77 -12.62
CA SER A 990 20.41 5.20 -12.22
C SER A 990 21.51 5.45 -13.27
N LEU A 991 21.22 5.18 -14.54
CA LEU A 991 22.18 5.35 -15.65
C LEU A 991 22.46 6.83 -15.96
N LEU A 992 21.45 7.70 -15.89
CA LEU A 992 21.60 9.14 -16.08
C LEU A 992 22.41 9.81 -14.97
N LEU A 993 22.24 9.37 -13.72
CA LEU A 993 22.99 9.88 -12.58
C LEU A 993 24.49 9.65 -12.70
N VAL A 994 24.95 8.62 -13.44
CA VAL A 994 26.37 8.46 -13.77
C VAL A 994 26.91 9.69 -14.51
N PHE A 995 26.18 10.19 -15.51
CA PHE A 995 26.58 11.40 -16.23
C PHE A 995 26.44 12.65 -15.37
N ALA A 996 25.41 12.74 -14.53
CA ALA A 996 25.19 13.86 -13.60
C ALA A 996 26.37 14.01 -12.61
N HIS A 997 26.72 12.95 -11.88
CA HIS A 997 27.85 12.94 -10.94
C HIS A 997 29.18 13.29 -11.63
N LEU A 998 29.40 12.87 -12.88
CA LEU A 998 30.63 13.18 -13.60
C LEU A 998 30.67 14.61 -14.13
N ILE A 999 29.54 15.17 -14.60
CA ILE A 999 29.43 16.58 -15.00
C ILE A 999 29.72 17.51 -13.81
N ASN A 1000 29.31 17.13 -12.59
CA ASN A 1000 29.57 17.89 -11.35
C ASN A 1000 31.06 17.99 -11.00
N HIS A 1001 31.91 17.11 -11.54
CA HIS A 1001 33.36 17.15 -11.36
C HIS A 1001 34.10 17.64 -12.61
N GLN A 1002 33.68 17.24 -13.81
CA GLN A 1002 34.37 17.48 -15.08
C GLN A 1002 33.40 17.54 -16.27
N ILE A 1003 32.81 18.72 -16.52
CA ILE A 1003 31.87 18.90 -17.63
C ILE A 1003 32.51 18.71 -19.02
N CYS A 1004 33.66 19.33 -19.32
CA CYS A 1004 34.20 19.33 -20.69
C CYS A 1004 34.56 17.92 -21.21
N PRO A 1005 35.31 17.06 -20.48
CA PRO A 1005 35.64 15.71 -20.96
C PRO A 1005 34.41 14.82 -21.19
N ILE A 1006 33.35 15.00 -20.41
CA ILE A 1006 32.09 14.27 -20.57
C ILE A 1006 31.33 14.77 -21.81
N LEU A 1007 31.29 16.08 -22.07
CA LEU A 1007 30.73 16.62 -23.31
C LEU A 1007 31.53 16.18 -24.54
N ASP A 1008 32.86 16.15 -24.45
CA ASP A 1008 33.75 15.68 -25.52
C ASP A 1008 33.51 14.18 -25.82
N PHE A 1009 33.48 13.33 -24.78
CA PHE A 1009 33.17 11.90 -24.89
C PHE A 1009 31.77 11.66 -25.50
N LEU A 1010 30.73 12.31 -24.98
CA LEU A 1010 29.36 12.17 -25.49
C LEU A 1010 29.18 12.72 -26.90
N SER A 1011 30.07 13.62 -27.35
CA SER A 1011 30.12 14.09 -28.73
C SER A 1011 30.86 13.13 -29.68
N GLY A 1012 31.86 12.40 -29.17
CA GLY A 1012 32.69 11.47 -29.93
C GLY A 1012 32.11 10.06 -30.11
N VAL A 1013 31.04 9.71 -29.37
CA VAL A 1013 30.37 8.40 -29.45
C VAL A 1013 29.00 8.56 -30.14
N PRO A 1014 28.62 7.71 -31.11
CA PRO A 1014 27.29 7.75 -31.72
C PRO A 1014 26.21 7.18 -30.78
N GLY A 1015 25.05 7.83 -30.77
CA GLY A 1015 23.82 7.35 -30.14
C GLY A 1015 23.00 6.44 -31.07
N PRO A 1016 21.80 5.99 -30.63
CA PRO A 1016 21.00 4.98 -31.33
C PRO A 1016 20.45 5.44 -32.69
N THR A 1017 20.44 6.75 -32.96
CA THR A 1017 19.99 7.38 -34.21
C THR A 1017 21.13 7.72 -35.18
N GLY A 1018 22.38 7.42 -34.81
CA GLY A 1018 23.58 7.85 -35.55
C GLY A 1018 24.00 9.31 -35.27
N GLN A 1019 23.19 10.10 -34.58
CA GLN A 1019 23.58 11.40 -34.02
C GLN A 1019 24.50 11.23 -32.79
N PRO A 1020 25.21 12.28 -32.32
CA PRO A 1020 26.05 12.19 -31.13
C PRO A 1020 25.26 11.72 -29.90
N ALA A 1021 25.87 10.86 -29.07
CA ALA A 1021 25.24 10.34 -27.85
C ALA A 1021 24.80 11.46 -26.88
N LEU A 1022 25.46 12.63 -26.93
CA LEU A 1022 25.08 13.84 -26.21
C LEU A 1022 23.61 14.24 -26.43
N GLU A 1023 23.11 14.20 -27.67
CA GLU A 1023 21.72 14.55 -28.00
C GLU A 1023 20.73 13.54 -27.39
N PHE A 1024 21.08 12.25 -27.44
CA PHE A 1024 20.29 11.16 -26.86
C PHE A 1024 20.22 11.26 -25.34
N VAL A 1025 21.37 11.38 -24.66
CA VAL A 1025 21.43 11.49 -23.19
C VAL A 1025 20.61 12.68 -22.70
N LEU A 1026 20.78 13.86 -23.30
CA LEU A 1026 20.07 15.07 -22.87
C LEU A 1026 18.57 15.03 -23.19
N ASN A 1027 18.15 14.36 -24.28
CA ASN A 1027 16.72 14.14 -24.56
C ASN A 1027 16.07 13.19 -23.55
N VAL A 1028 16.72 12.09 -23.18
CA VAL A 1028 16.18 11.16 -22.16
C VAL A 1028 16.16 11.85 -20.80
N TRP A 1029 17.25 12.54 -20.42
CA TRP A 1029 17.34 13.25 -19.13
C TRP A 1029 16.28 14.34 -18.97
N CYS A 1030 16.06 15.18 -19.99
CA CYS A 1030 15.04 16.23 -19.94
C CYS A 1030 13.59 15.69 -19.95
N GLN A 1031 13.39 14.41 -20.28
CA GLN A 1031 12.09 13.72 -20.20
C GLN A 1031 11.92 12.99 -18.86
N CYS A 1032 12.98 12.39 -18.31
CA CYS A 1032 12.92 11.65 -17.04
C CYS A 1032 13.06 12.52 -15.79
N HIS A 1033 13.74 13.67 -15.84
CA HIS A 1033 14.02 14.49 -14.64
C HIS A 1033 12.76 14.90 -13.83
N PRO A 1034 11.62 15.30 -14.43
CA PRO A 1034 10.38 15.58 -13.67
C PRO A 1034 9.81 14.37 -12.91
N LEU A 1035 10.28 13.16 -13.21
CA LEU A 1035 9.83 11.91 -12.63
C LEU A 1035 10.87 11.31 -11.67
N PHE A 1036 12.02 11.97 -11.47
CA PHE A 1036 13.05 11.46 -10.56
C PHE A 1036 12.57 11.49 -9.11
N TYR A 1037 12.94 10.45 -8.36
CA TYR A 1037 12.64 10.29 -6.94
C TYR A 1037 13.94 10.21 -6.11
N GLY A 1038 13.85 10.39 -4.79
CA GLY A 1038 15.01 10.57 -3.90
C GLY A 1038 15.50 12.02 -3.83
N ALA A 1039 15.61 12.58 -2.63
CA ALA A 1039 15.98 13.99 -2.42
C ALA A 1039 17.42 14.30 -2.86
N TYR A 1040 18.35 13.37 -2.67
CA TYR A 1040 19.73 13.49 -3.16
C TYR A 1040 19.82 13.38 -4.68
N GLU A 1041 19.16 12.38 -5.28
CA GLU A 1041 19.14 12.17 -6.73
C GLU A 1041 18.53 13.36 -7.50
N LYS A 1042 17.43 13.94 -7.00
CA LYS A 1042 16.87 15.20 -7.51
C LYS A 1042 17.90 16.34 -7.42
N LYS A 1043 18.51 16.54 -6.24
CA LYS A 1043 19.51 17.58 -5.96
C LYS A 1043 20.74 17.48 -6.87
N VAL A 1044 21.27 16.27 -7.08
CA VAL A 1044 22.35 15.98 -8.02
C VAL A 1044 21.93 16.33 -9.45
N SER A 1045 20.78 15.85 -9.91
CA SER A 1045 20.29 16.08 -11.27
C SER A 1045 20.09 17.57 -11.56
N ALA A 1046 19.40 18.30 -10.68
CA ALA A 1046 19.13 19.73 -10.85
C ALA A 1046 20.45 20.55 -10.88
N TYR A 1047 21.41 20.23 -10.00
CA TYR A 1047 22.72 20.88 -10.00
C TYR A 1047 23.54 20.57 -11.26
N SER A 1048 23.50 19.33 -11.78
CA SER A 1048 24.18 19.02 -13.05
C SER A 1048 23.55 19.73 -14.24
N LEU A 1049 22.22 19.82 -14.30
CA LEU A 1049 21.52 20.52 -15.38
C LEU A 1049 21.81 22.04 -15.35
N SER A 1050 21.90 22.66 -14.18
CA SER A 1050 22.30 24.07 -14.06
C SER A 1050 23.77 24.28 -14.51
N LEU A 1051 24.67 23.33 -14.28
CA LEU A 1051 26.04 23.37 -14.84
C LEU A 1051 26.06 23.25 -16.36
N VAL A 1052 25.27 22.33 -16.96
CA VAL A 1052 25.17 22.18 -18.44
C VAL A 1052 24.67 23.47 -19.08
N LEU A 1053 23.59 24.05 -18.55
CA LEU A 1053 23.05 25.33 -19.05
C LEU A 1053 24.06 26.48 -18.85
N GLN A 1054 24.76 26.53 -17.72
CA GLN A 1054 25.72 27.60 -17.45
C GLN A 1054 26.94 27.53 -18.38
N HIS A 1055 27.45 26.32 -18.66
CA HIS A 1055 28.58 26.12 -19.58
C HIS A 1055 28.20 26.47 -21.01
N GLY A 1056 27.04 25.98 -21.49
CA GLY A 1056 26.55 26.25 -22.84
C GLY A 1056 26.29 27.75 -23.12
N LEU A 1057 25.90 28.53 -22.11
CA LEU A 1057 25.74 29.98 -22.21
C LEU A 1057 27.05 30.78 -22.04
N LYS A 1058 28.00 30.32 -21.22
CA LYS A 1058 29.30 31.00 -21.02
C LYS A 1058 30.26 30.78 -22.18
N GLU A 1059 30.47 29.53 -22.57
CA GLU A 1059 31.46 29.13 -23.59
C GLU A 1059 30.88 29.14 -25.01
N ASN A 1060 29.58 29.45 -25.15
CA ASN A 1060 28.85 29.47 -26.42
C ASN A 1060 28.90 28.13 -27.19
N ASP A 1061 28.80 27.01 -26.46
CA ASP A 1061 29.00 25.66 -27.00
C ASP A 1061 27.91 25.28 -28.02
N GLN A 1062 28.32 25.21 -29.29
CA GLN A 1062 27.46 24.86 -30.42
C GLN A 1062 26.89 23.43 -30.33
N ARG A 1063 27.55 22.53 -29.60
CA ARG A 1063 27.09 21.14 -29.43
C ARG A 1063 25.83 21.06 -28.59
N LEU A 1064 25.67 21.98 -27.63
CA LEU A 1064 24.50 22.07 -26.77
C LEU A 1064 23.41 22.99 -27.38
N GLN A 1065 23.81 24.08 -28.04
CA GLN A 1065 22.87 25.05 -28.62
C GLN A 1065 21.97 24.48 -29.73
N ASN A 1066 22.46 23.50 -30.50
CA ASN A 1066 21.71 22.90 -31.60
C ASN A 1066 20.72 21.80 -31.17
N ILE A 1067 20.76 21.34 -29.91
CA ILE A 1067 19.90 20.26 -29.42
C ILE A 1067 18.47 20.76 -29.23
N GLN A 1068 17.51 20.11 -29.90
CA GLN A 1068 16.09 20.23 -29.64
C GLN A 1068 15.62 19.11 -28.72
N VAL A 1069 14.64 19.40 -27.87
CA VAL A 1069 14.04 18.44 -26.95
C VAL A 1069 12.52 18.60 -26.88
N ARG A 1070 11.86 17.53 -26.44
CA ARG A 1070 10.42 17.50 -26.14
C ARG A 1070 10.09 18.48 -25.00
N GLY A 1071 9.28 19.47 -25.32
CA GLY A 1071 8.86 20.55 -24.42
C GLY A 1071 7.68 20.15 -23.55
N ASP A 1072 6.50 20.64 -23.92
CA ASP A 1072 5.26 20.55 -23.18
C ASP A 1072 4.20 19.78 -23.99
N GLN A 1073 3.25 19.13 -23.32
CA GLN A 1073 2.14 18.44 -23.99
C GLN A 1073 1.07 19.45 -24.45
N ILE A 1074 0.61 19.29 -25.68
CA ILE A 1074 -0.43 20.15 -26.27
C ILE A 1074 -1.79 19.55 -25.93
N PHE A 1075 -2.47 20.14 -24.95
CA PHE A 1075 -3.80 19.72 -24.51
C PHE A 1075 -4.92 20.44 -25.27
N ASN A 1076 -5.97 19.71 -25.62
CA ASN A 1076 -7.24 20.31 -26.03
C ASN A 1076 -8.11 20.55 -24.78
N HIS A 1077 -8.13 21.78 -24.27
CA HIS A 1077 -8.85 22.16 -23.04
C HIS A 1077 -10.38 21.98 -23.09
N THR A 1078 -10.95 21.59 -24.23
CA THR A 1078 -12.39 21.30 -24.37
C THR A 1078 -12.78 19.85 -24.03
N GLU A 1079 -11.81 18.95 -23.82
CA GLU A 1079 -12.08 17.54 -23.49
C GLU A 1079 -11.95 17.25 -21.99
N GLY A 1080 -12.99 16.69 -21.39
CA GLY A 1080 -12.91 16.03 -20.08
C GLY A 1080 -12.03 14.75 -20.11
N PRO A 1081 -11.86 14.05 -18.97
CA PRO A 1081 -10.81 13.05 -18.71
C PRO A 1081 -10.32 12.23 -19.92
N ARG A 1082 -9.02 12.34 -20.21
CA ARG A 1082 -8.33 11.76 -21.38
C ARG A 1082 -7.98 10.29 -21.12
N THR A 1083 -8.93 9.40 -21.39
CA THR A 1083 -8.74 7.95 -21.26
C THR A 1083 -7.73 7.41 -22.28
N ARG A 1084 -7.15 6.22 -21.98
CA ARG A 1084 -6.27 5.50 -22.92
C ARG A 1084 -6.92 5.26 -24.30
N SER A 1085 -8.24 5.12 -24.36
CA SER A 1085 -8.99 5.00 -25.63
C SER A 1085 -9.04 6.30 -26.43
N LYS A 1086 -9.22 7.46 -25.80
CA LYS A 1086 -9.12 8.78 -26.46
C LYS A 1086 -7.69 9.04 -26.97
N ALA A 1087 -6.69 8.75 -26.15
CA ALA A 1087 -5.28 8.94 -26.51
C ALA A 1087 -4.81 8.05 -27.68
N LEU A 1088 -5.49 6.92 -27.95
CA LEU A 1088 -5.27 6.09 -29.15
C LEU A 1088 -5.95 6.65 -30.41
N GLN A 1089 -7.01 7.45 -30.27
CA GLN A 1089 -7.72 8.09 -31.39
C GLN A 1089 -7.09 9.44 -31.78
N LEU A 1090 -6.63 10.19 -30.78
CA LEU A 1090 -5.88 11.44 -30.93
C LEU A 1090 -4.55 11.29 -30.18
N PRO A 1091 -3.44 10.90 -30.84
CA PRO A 1091 -2.15 10.72 -30.19
C PRO A 1091 -1.63 12.02 -29.58
N ASP A 1092 -0.88 11.91 -28.48
CA ASP A 1092 -0.38 13.07 -27.73
C ASP A 1092 0.62 13.88 -28.58
N GLN A 1093 0.31 15.17 -28.79
CA GLN A 1093 1.18 16.12 -29.46
C GLN A 1093 2.01 16.90 -28.43
N TRP A 1094 3.25 17.23 -28.79
CA TRP A 1094 4.21 17.85 -27.89
C TRP A 1094 4.98 18.95 -28.62
N THR A 1095 5.27 20.05 -27.93
CA THR A 1095 6.16 21.08 -28.48
C THR A 1095 7.59 20.56 -28.60
N GLN A 1096 8.35 21.11 -29.55
CA GLN A 1096 9.80 20.96 -29.63
C GLN A 1096 10.41 22.31 -29.27
N ILE A 1097 11.36 22.32 -28.34
CA ILE A 1097 12.00 23.54 -27.84
C ILE A 1097 13.52 23.33 -27.70
N PRO A 1098 14.32 24.41 -27.72
CA PRO A 1098 15.77 24.31 -27.50
C PRO A 1098 16.08 23.74 -26.11
N LEU A 1099 17.13 22.92 -26.02
CA LEU A 1099 17.61 22.29 -24.78
C LEU A 1099 17.66 23.26 -23.59
N PHE A 1100 18.27 24.44 -23.78
CA PHE A 1100 18.44 25.43 -22.72
C PHE A 1100 17.11 25.93 -22.14
N VAL A 1101 16.08 26.05 -22.98
CA VAL A 1101 14.74 26.46 -22.57
C VAL A 1101 14.09 25.37 -21.74
N LYS A 1102 14.22 24.09 -22.13
CA LYS A 1102 13.71 22.97 -21.34
C LYS A 1102 14.43 22.86 -20.00
N ILE A 1103 15.77 23.01 -19.96
CA ILE A 1103 16.52 23.02 -18.69
C ILE A 1103 16.04 24.16 -17.79
N PHE A 1104 15.85 25.37 -18.31
CA PHE A 1104 15.31 26.48 -17.53
C PHE A 1104 13.92 26.17 -16.94
N LYS A 1105 13.01 25.62 -17.74
CA LYS A 1105 11.68 25.18 -17.30
C LYS A 1105 11.77 24.14 -16.17
N LEU A 1106 12.65 23.15 -16.31
CA LEU A 1106 12.87 22.09 -15.32
C LEU A 1106 13.40 22.66 -13.99
N LEU A 1107 14.41 23.53 -14.03
CA LEU A 1107 14.97 24.15 -12.81
C LEU A 1107 13.98 25.10 -12.13
N LEU A 1108 13.11 25.76 -12.90
CA LEU A 1108 12.01 26.58 -12.39
C LEU A 1108 10.93 25.73 -11.71
N GLN A 1109 10.53 24.62 -12.34
CA GLN A 1109 9.59 23.66 -11.77
C GLN A 1109 10.14 23.09 -10.46
N GLU A 1110 11.41 22.69 -10.43
CA GLU A 1110 12.02 22.12 -9.23
C GLU A 1110 12.14 23.15 -8.08
N LEU A 1111 12.45 24.42 -8.38
CA LEU A 1111 12.40 25.48 -7.36
C LEU A 1111 10.95 25.75 -6.87
N ALA A 1112 9.95 25.61 -7.73
CA ALA A 1112 8.55 25.70 -7.31
C ALA A 1112 8.16 24.52 -6.40
N ASN A 1113 8.49 23.29 -6.78
CA ASN A 1113 8.28 22.08 -5.96
C ASN A 1113 8.87 22.26 -4.55
N ILE A 1114 10.14 22.65 -4.44
CA ILE A 1114 10.84 22.84 -3.16
C ILE A 1114 10.26 24.03 -2.34
N CYS A 1115 9.62 25.00 -3.01
CA CYS A 1115 8.91 26.08 -2.32
C CYS A 1115 7.54 25.64 -1.81
N ASN A 1116 6.83 24.76 -2.52
CA ASN A 1116 5.54 24.22 -2.12
C ASN A 1116 5.66 23.20 -0.99
N GLN A 1117 6.64 22.28 -1.05
CA GLN A 1117 6.90 21.33 0.03
C GLN A 1117 7.18 22.02 1.37
N GLY A 1118 7.90 23.14 1.33
CA GLY A 1118 8.13 24.00 2.51
C GLY A 1118 6.97 24.92 2.88
N LEU A 1119 5.77 24.71 2.31
CA LEU A 1119 4.48 25.24 2.73
C LEU A 1119 3.57 24.08 3.18
N GLU A 1120 3.57 22.96 2.46
CA GLU A 1120 2.89 21.70 2.83
C GLU A 1120 3.30 21.26 4.25
N SER A 1121 4.61 21.22 4.57
CA SER A 1121 5.11 20.97 5.94
C SER A 1121 4.89 22.12 6.96
N GLN A 1122 4.07 23.11 6.64
CA GLN A 1122 3.54 24.13 7.55
C GLN A 1122 2.01 24.15 7.56
N GLU A 1123 1.37 23.74 6.46
CA GLU A 1123 -0.07 23.57 6.33
C GLU A 1123 -0.52 22.22 6.94
N GLU A 1124 0.37 21.23 7.07
CA GLU A 1124 0.17 20.01 7.89
C GLU A 1124 -0.03 20.31 9.40
N GLU A 1125 0.49 21.43 9.91
CA GLU A 1125 0.16 21.93 11.27
C GLU A 1125 -1.22 22.63 11.34
N TYR A 1126 -1.93 22.84 10.21
CA TYR A 1126 -3.14 23.68 10.15
C TYR A 1126 -4.30 23.22 9.22
N GLU A 1127 -4.19 22.15 8.41
CA GLU A 1127 -5.25 21.66 7.49
C GLU A 1127 -6.42 20.93 8.17
N SER A 1128 -6.95 21.52 9.25
CA SER A 1128 -8.28 21.21 9.81
C SER A 1128 -9.29 22.24 9.30
N SER A 1129 -9.53 22.32 7.97
CA SER A 1129 -10.48 23.28 7.38
C SER A 1129 -11.14 22.87 6.04
N ASP A 1130 -12.26 22.16 6.19
CA ASP A 1130 -13.52 22.29 5.42
C ASP A 1130 -13.51 22.51 3.88
N GLU A 1131 -13.92 21.47 3.14
CA GLU A 1131 -14.68 21.61 1.88
C GLU A 1131 -16.21 21.61 2.11
N ASP A 1132 -16.74 22.55 2.90
CA ASP A 1132 -18.18 22.58 3.22
C ASP A 1132 -19.05 23.05 2.03
N PHE A 1133 -19.65 22.10 1.29
CA PHE A 1133 -20.24 22.39 -0.03
C PHE A 1133 -21.62 23.09 -0.01
N VAL A 1134 -21.56 24.41 0.16
CA VAL A 1134 -22.49 25.43 -0.38
C VAL A 1134 -23.99 25.21 -0.10
N ASP A 1135 -24.44 25.96 0.92
CA ASP A 1135 -25.86 26.25 1.18
C ASP A 1135 -26.55 27.00 0.03
N GLY A 1136 -27.88 27.08 0.06
CA GLY A 1136 -28.65 27.73 -1.01
C GLY A 1136 -30.03 28.18 -0.55
N GLY A 1137 -30.11 29.44 -0.14
CA GLY A 1137 -31.34 30.15 0.24
C GLY A 1137 -31.20 31.65 -0.03
N ASP A 1138 -32.25 32.26 -0.57
CA ASP A 1138 -32.19 33.60 -1.17
C ASP A 1138 -31.96 34.75 -0.16
N SER A 1139 -31.06 35.67 -0.52
CA SER A 1139 -31.15 37.11 -0.17
C SER A 1139 -30.23 37.92 -1.08
N ALA A 1140 -30.80 38.86 -1.84
CA ALA A 1140 -30.03 39.72 -2.73
C ALA A 1140 -29.85 41.12 -2.13
N GLU A 1141 -28.63 41.47 -1.73
CA GLU A 1141 -28.18 42.87 -1.68
C GLU A 1141 -26.64 42.94 -1.74
N SER A 1142 -26.11 44.06 -2.24
CA SER A 1142 -24.71 44.16 -2.67
C SER A 1142 -23.83 44.99 -1.72
N SER A 1143 -22.74 44.41 -1.24
CA SER A 1143 -21.49 45.12 -0.92
C SER A 1143 -20.31 44.14 -0.95
N GLY A 1144 -19.15 44.63 -1.40
CA GLY A 1144 -18.00 43.76 -1.70
C GLY A 1144 -17.22 43.31 -0.48
N LEU A 1145 -16.62 42.13 -0.58
CA LEU A 1145 -15.54 41.63 0.28
C LEU A 1145 -14.23 41.59 -0.53
N VAL A 1146 -13.11 41.70 0.18
CA VAL A 1146 -11.76 41.63 -0.40
C VAL A 1146 -11.25 40.21 -0.26
N GLU A 1147 -10.91 39.55 -1.36
CA GLU A 1147 -10.29 38.23 -1.34
C GLU A 1147 -8.85 38.34 -0.83
N SER A 1148 -8.56 37.67 0.29
CA SER A 1148 -7.20 37.41 0.76
C SER A 1148 -6.62 36.22 0.00
N SER A 1149 -5.58 36.46 -0.80
CA SER A 1149 -5.04 35.47 -1.74
C SER A 1149 -3.78 34.77 -1.22
N SER A 1150 -3.89 33.45 -1.00
CA SER A 1150 -2.78 32.50 -0.92
C SER A 1150 -3.17 31.27 -1.73
N SER A 1151 -2.44 30.98 -2.81
CA SER A 1151 -2.73 29.88 -3.73
C SER A 1151 -1.44 29.30 -4.29
N GLY A 1152 -1.05 28.11 -3.84
CA GLY A 1152 0.14 27.42 -4.33
C GLY A 1152 -0.01 26.95 -5.78
N ILE A 1153 1.04 27.13 -6.60
CA ILE A 1153 1.06 26.59 -7.97
C ILE A 1153 1.50 25.12 -7.92
N SER A 1154 0.53 24.21 -7.91
CA SER A 1154 0.80 22.79 -8.15
C SER A 1154 1.11 22.53 -9.64
N PHE A 1155 2.35 22.14 -9.93
CA PHE A 1155 2.75 21.67 -11.26
C PHE A 1155 2.38 20.19 -11.40
N GLY A 1156 1.17 19.92 -11.92
CA GLY A 1156 0.55 18.60 -11.97
C GLY A 1156 1.47 17.44 -12.38
N GLY A 1157 1.95 16.71 -11.37
CA GLY A 1157 2.89 15.60 -11.48
C GLY A 1157 2.86 14.69 -10.24
N GLY A 1158 1.68 14.53 -9.63
CA GLY A 1158 1.51 13.82 -8.36
C GLY A 1158 1.75 12.30 -8.46
N PHE A 1159 2.86 11.85 -7.87
CA PHE A 1159 3.11 10.51 -7.36
C PHE A 1159 4.14 10.65 -6.23
N SER A 1160 3.66 10.89 -5.00
CA SER A 1160 4.46 11.03 -3.77
C SER A 1160 4.54 9.72 -2.95
N ASP A 1161 3.84 8.67 -3.38
CA ASP A 1161 3.55 7.42 -2.66
C ASP A 1161 4.76 6.45 -2.56
N TYR A 1162 5.92 6.98 -2.16
CA TYR A 1162 7.22 6.29 -2.01
C TYR A 1162 8.07 6.90 -0.90
N GLU A 1163 7.48 7.26 0.23
CA GLU A 1163 8.21 7.88 1.35
C GLU A 1163 9.08 6.88 2.13
N LEU A 1164 8.72 5.59 2.08
CA LEU A 1164 9.41 4.47 2.74
C LEU A 1164 10.89 4.24 2.30
N GLU A 1165 11.38 4.91 1.25
CA GLU A 1165 12.79 4.87 0.84
C GLU A 1165 13.61 6.10 1.29
N GLN A 1166 13.03 7.09 2.00
CA GLN A 1166 13.77 8.33 2.33
C GLN A 1166 14.79 8.14 3.46
N ASP A 1167 14.37 7.56 4.60
CA ASP A 1167 15.22 7.50 5.80
C ASP A 1167 16.46 6.60 5.64
N GLU A 1168 16.34 5.44 4.97
CA GLU A 1168 17.48 4.54 4.74
C GLU A 1168 18.59 5.18 3.88
N MET A 1169 18.26 6.18 3.05
CA MET A 1169 19.21 6.80 2.14
C MET A 1169 19.98 7.98 2.73
N GLU A 1170 19.49 8.61 3.81
CA GLU A 1170 20.27 9.64 4.52
C GLU A 1170 21.47 9.05 5.29
N GLU A 1171 21.45 7.74 5.60
CA GLU A 1171 22.58 7.06 6.27
C GLU A 1171 23.76 6.70 5.33
N ASP A 1172 23.62 6.66 3.99
CA ASP A 1172 24.70 6.13 3.11
C ASP A 1172 25.95 7.05 3.13
N PRO A 1173 27.11 6.57 3.62
CA PRO A 1173 28.33 7.37 3.66
C PRO A 1173 28.84 7.82 2.29
N ASP A 1174 28.48 7.15 1.18
CA ASP A 1174 28.83 7.61 -0.17
C ASP A 1174 28.01 8.85 -0.60
N ILE A 1175 26.81 9.03 -0.03
CA ILE A 1175 25.93 10.18 -0.26
C ILE A 1175 26.36 11.33 0.65
N VAL A 1176 26.47 11.08 1.95
CA VAL A 1176 26.81 12.11 2.97
C VAL A 1176 28.16 12.78 2.69
N ASN A 1177 29.13 12.06 2.12
CA ASN A 1177 30.45 12.60 1.75
C ASN A 1177 30.50 13.29 0.38
N ASP A 1178 29.43 13.30 -0.43
CA ASP A 1178 29.41 14.04 -1.68
C ASP A 1178 29.19 15.55 -1.42
N PRO A 1179 30.02 16.46 -1.96
CA PRO A 1179 29.84 17.90 -1.76
C PRO A 1179 28.44 18.42 -2.15
N VAL A 1180 27.78 17.79 -3.13
CA VAL A 1180 26.44 18.16 -3.58
C VAL A 1180 25.38 17.82 -2.51
N HIS A 1181 25.61 16.85 -1.62
CA HIS A 1181 24.69 16.56 -0.52
C HIS A 1181 24.46 17.79 0.38
N SER A 1182 25.55 18.49 0.73
CA SER A 1182 25.52 19.70 1.56
C SER A 1182 25.00 20.96 0.86
N LEU A 1183 24.69 20.89 -0.45
CA LEU A 1183 24.17 22.03 -1.20
C LEU A 1183 22.72 22.34 -0.79
N GLN A 1184 22.50 23.55 -0.28
CA GLN A 1184 21.15 24.10 -0.10
C GLN A 1184 20.55 24.45 -1.46
N LEU A 1185 19.75 23.53 -2.01
CA LEU A 1185 19.23 23.61 -3.37
C LEU A 1185 18.29 24.81 -3.60
N ARG A 1186 17.41 25.12 -2.62
CA ARG A 1186 16.45 26.24 -2.70
C ARG A 1186 17.12 27.61 -2.93
N PRO A 1187 18.07 28.09 -2.10
CA PRO A 1187 18.78 29.35 -2.38
C PRO A 1187 19.67 29.25 -3.61
N TYR A 1188 20.33 28.11 -3.87
CA TYR A 1188 21.17 27.94 -5.06
C TYR A 1188 20.38 28.13 -6.36
N LEU A 1189 19.22 27.45 -6.51
CA LEU A 1189 18.37 27.58 -7.69
C LEU A 1189 17.77 28.98 -7.80
N ARG A 1190 17.40 29.62 -6.67
CA ARG A 1190 16.87 30.99 -6.67
C ARG A 1190 17.91 31.99 -7.20
N ASP A 1191 19.11 31.99 -6.64
CA ASP A 1191 20.20 32.88 -7.05
C ASP A 1191 20.65 32.61 -8.50
N TYR A 1192 20.63 31.34 -8.93
CA TYR A 1192 20.96 30.94 -10.29
C TYR A 1192 19.91 31.42 -11.31
N LEU A 1193 18.63 31.16 -11.06
CA LEU A 1193 17.54 31.58 -11.94
C LEU A 1193 17.40 33.10 -11.98
N GLN A 1194 17.60 33.80 -10.85
CA GLN A 1194 17.59 35.26 -10.82
C GLN A 1194 18.73 35.88 -11.65
N GLN A 1195 19.90 35.23 -11.70
CA GLN A 1195 20.99 35.64 -12.59
C GLN A 1195 20.67 35.37 -14.08
N LEU A 1196 19.87 34.34 -14.39
CA LEU A 1196 19.42 34.08 -15.76
C LEU A 1196 18.32 35.03 -16.24
N THR A 1197 17.34 35.38 -15.39
CA THR A 1197 16.25 36.30 -15.78
C THR A 1197 16.74 37.75 -16.01
N GLN A 1198 17.90 38.11 -15.46
CA GLN A 1198 18.60 39.37 -15.70
C GLN A 1198 19.39 39.42 -17.03
N LEU A 1199 19.48 38.33 -17.79
CA LEU A 1199 20.20 38.31 -19.06
C LEU A 1199 19.43 39.07 -20.16
N PRO A 1200 20.08 39.96 -20.96
CA PRO A 1200 19.38 40.81 -21.93
C PRO A 1200 18.54 40.06 -22.99
N TYR A 1201 18.84 38.79 -23.24
CA TYR A 1201 18.15 37.93 -24.21
C TYR A 1201 17.10 36.99 -23.58
N PHE A 1202 16.92 37.01 -22.25
CA PHE A 1202 15.97 36.12 -21.56
C PHE A 1202 14.54 36.28 -22.10
N TYR A 1203 14.07 37.52 -22.25
CA TYR A 1203 12.71 37.80 -22.69
C TYR A 1203 12.44 37.44 -24.15
N GLY A 1204 13.44 37.49 -25.02
CA GLY A 1204 13.32 37.18 -26.46
C GLY A 1204 13.87 35.81 -26.87
N GLY A 1205 13.96 34.85 -25.93
CA GLY A 1205 14.50 33.52 -26.23
C GLY A 1205 14.19 32.43 -25.19
N PHE A 1206 13.87 32.79 -23.95
CA PHE A 1206 13.40 31.85 -22.92
C PHE A 1206 11.94 32.12 -22.56
N PHE A 1207 11.60 33.38 -22.25
CA PHE A 1207 10.28 33.76 -21.73
C PHE A 1207 9.12 33.47 -22.70
N GLU A 1208 9.33 33.60 -24.01
CA GLU A 1208 8.27 33.32 -25.00
C GLU A 1208 7.75 31.88 -24.90
N HIS A 1209 8.66 30.91 -24.76
CA HIS A 1209 8.36 29.47 -24.63
C HIS A 1209 7.75 29.03 -23.30
N LEU A 1210 7.63 29.92 -22.31
CA LEU A 1210 7.03 29.57 -21.01
C LEU A 1210 5.50 29.53 -21.11
N THR A 1211 4.90 28.51 -20.50
CA THR A 1211 3.46 28.38 -20.29
C THR A 1211 2.92 29.48 -19.35
N PRO A 1212 1.60 29.69 -19.27
CA PRO A 1212 1.01 30.60 -18.30
C PRO A 1212 1.40 30.27 -16.84
N LEU A 1213 1.45 28.98 -16.47
CA LEU A 1213 1.80 28.54 -15.10
C LEU A 1213 3.25 28.89 -14.75
N GLU A 1214 4.21 28.58 -15.63
CA GLU A 1214 5.63 28.94 -15.44
C GLU A 1214 5.81 30.48 -15.39
N LYS A 1215 5.02 31.23 -16.16
CA LYS A 1215 5.01 32.71 -16.14
C LYS A 1215 4.41 33.28 -14.85
N THR A 1216 3.55 32.55 -14.15
CA THR A 1216 3.05 32.95 -12.82
C THR A 1216 4.05 32.57 -11.73
N ALA A 1217 4.60 31.35 -11.75
CA ALA A 1217 5.63 30.90 -10.80
C ALA A 1217 6.88 31.82 -10.80
N LEU A 1218 7.32 32.32 -11.97
CA LEU A 1218 8.40 33.32 -12.03
C LEU A 1218 8.08 34.63 -11.29
N LYS A 1219 6.81 35.05 -11.20
CA LYS A 1219 6.40 36.26 -10.48
C LYS A 1219 6.36 36.00 -8.98
N GLU A 1220 5.72 34.91 -8.56
CA GLU A 1220 5.55 34.54 -7.15
C GLU A 1220 6.89 34.24 -6.47
N LEU A 1221 7.80 33.54 -7.16
CA LEU A 1221 9.17 33.30 -6.69
C LEU A 1221 10.05 34.58 -6.69
N GLY A 1222 9.53 35.72 -7.18
CA GLY A 1222 10.26 36.99 -7.25
C GLY A 1222 11.42 36.98 -8.25
N LEU A 1223 11.34 36.15 -9.29
CA LEU A 1223 12.38 35.95 -10.31
C LEU A 1223 12.16 36.80 -11.56
N ALA A 1224 10.92 37.20 -11.84
CA ALA A 1224 10.59 38.16 -12.88
C ALA A 1224 11.22 39.53 -12.56
N ALA A 1225 11.95 40.10 -13.51
CA ALA A 1225 12.41 41.48 -13.39
C ALA A 1225 11.22 42.45 -13.51
N HIS A 1226 11.28 43.59 -12.82
CA HIS A 1226 10.38 44.71 -13.11
C HIS A 1226 10.70 45.25 -14.52
N ALA A 1227 9.81 44.95 -15.46
CA ALA A 1227 9.81 45.42 -16.84
C ALA A 1227 8.94 46.68 -17.00
#